data_AF-A0A7X0FY63-F1
#
_entry.id   AF-A0A7X0FY63-F1
#
_cell.length_a   1.000
_cell.length_b   1.000
_cell.length_c   1.000
_cell.angle_alpha   90.00
_cell.angle_beta   90.00
_cell.angle_gamma   90.00
#
_symmetry.space_group_name_H-M   'P 1'
#
loop_
_entity.id
_entity.type
_entity.pdbx_description
1 polymer ?
#
loop_
_entity_poly.entity_id
_entity_poly.type
_entity_poly.pdbx_seq_one_letter_code
_entity_poly.pdbx_strand_id
1 'polypeptide(L)'
;MTTTRPMRRRAARRAVAVLAAGAAIAAAAAVPAPARAEPAPAGCTDRTATLAALERMTGTHGLTGAAVRVDDPACGTWKAGSGVADRRTRRPMTADLRVRIASVTKTFTAVTVLQLAREGRVSLDAPVERYLPGLLDRGGYDGRKITVRSLLRHTSGLPDYTDTFSSPDEYRFRHFEPGELIDRALKLPPPRPGWHYSTTNYIIAGLIAEKASGHSLEEEVQRRIIRPLRLRDTYWPGDETRIRGAHAHGYLREERDGTVRWRDYTEMNTTVAWAGGALVSSPRDLNVFFGALTGGRLLSPAMLAQMKQTVPADPDRVWDGAAYGLGLIGTPLRCGGTWWGHAGGIESYITVSGVAPSGRRVAVALNENPPTKEAFDDQMRLVETAFCDGAAAPAASPAAARTGGLTAAPAAAASGKGGLSRFYDQRPNWKKCALDAGDEVGRELDEAGARCADVTVPLDYRRPEGRTITVAISRLAASDGDHRIGTMILNGGGPGPAIDMPPYMRSIMGKAGPRYDLVGMDPRSLGRSAPVDCRGPSGTWIRSAGESRASFDRSAAFAKDLADRCARTNTGVLPHISTRNIARDMDIVRGVLGERKVSYNGASYGTYLGSVYAAMFPGRLDRVVLDSSVDPTRFGPRLLAGTEGANDHALGAWAAWAAKRDSAYGLGGTRADVLETVRGLVKAAARTPLAVGRYRVDDTMLPVVLFDNLGTDEDRARAVLAESLGVFAKAAAGKSIQPTKELDEELAFLLTGAESVYGSGQTAIICGDAAAPRDPEFYRRDIERNREASPLFAPLTRNVNPCAFWPARPAERPAEVGGRLPALMVAATGDTRTTYPANRALHGLLRGSRMVTLDADVHAPYQRGYPNTCVSETVNGYLLTGRLPERDFTCA
;
A
#
# COMPACT_ATOMS: atom_id res chain seq x y z
N MET A 1 1.18 7.31 -81.40
CA MET A 1 2.29 6.42 -81.03
C MET A 1 2.06 5.99 -79.59
N THR A 2 1.81 4.75 -79.21
CA THR A 2 1.64 3.47 -79.92
C THR A 2 1.05 2.54 -78.84
N THR A 3 -0.15 1.98 -79.09
CA THR A 3 -0.53 0.56 -78.88
C THR A 3 -0.32 -0.08 -77.48
N THR A 4 -1.26 -0.80 -76.83
CA THR A 4 -2.35 -1.66 -77.31
C THR A 4 -3.21 -2.15 -76.11
N ARG A 5 -4.50 -2.36 -76.38
CA ARG A 5 -5.61 -3.01 -75.61
C ARG A 5 -5.34 -4.50 -75.22
N PRO A 6 -6.29 -5.32 -74.66
CA PRO A 6 -7.55 -5.11 -73.88
C PRO A 6 -7.70 -6.09 -72.65
N MET A 7 -8.67 -6.02 -71.72
CA MET A 7 -10.02 -6.68 -71.68
C MET A 7 -10.61 -6.49 -70.24
N ARG A 8 -11.78 -5.85 -70.01
CA ARG A 8 -13.16 -6.41 -69.89
C ARG A 8 -13.25 -7.66 -68.98
N ARG A 9 -14.02 -7.75 -67.87
CA ARG A 9 -15.50 -7.62 -67.69
C ARG A 9 -15.83 -7.57 -66.16
N ARG A 10 -16.66 -6.61 -65.68
CA ARG A 10 -18.10 -6.73 -65.23
C ARG A 10 -18.30 -7.46 -63.87
N ALA A 11 -19.15 -7.02 -62.92
CA ALA A 11 -20.18 -5.98 -62.93
C ALA A 11 -20.67 -5.56 -61.52
N ALA A 12 -21.21 -4.32 -61.50
CA ALA A 12 -22.35 -3.74 -60.76
C ALA A 12 -22.34 -3.72 -59.21
N ARG A 13 -22.25 -2.56 -58.54
CA ARG A 13 -23.23 -1.43 -58.40
C ARG A 13 -24.61 -1.84 -57.87
N ARG A 14 -24.95 -1.35 -56.67
CA ARG A 14 -26.07 -0.40 -56.46
C ARG A 14 -25.94 0.29 -55.10
N ALA A 15 -25.96 1.62 -55.15
CA ALA A 15 -26.25 2.53 -54.05
C ALA A 15 -27.51 3.33 -54.42
N VAL A 16 -28.06 4.05 -53.43
CA VAL A 16 -29.20 5.00 -53.45
C VAL A 16 -30.56 4.28 -53.21
N ALA A 17 -31.25 4.37 -52.06
CA ALA A 17 -31.62 5.44 -51.10
C ALA A 17 -33.00 6.08 -51.38
N VAL A 18 -33.70 6.43 -50.27
CA VAL A 18 -34.85 7.37 -50.13
C VAL A 18 -36.23 6.76 -50.44
N LEU A 19 -37.32 6.84 -49.65
CA LEU A 19 -37.72 7.46 -48.37
C LEU A 19 -39.03 6.78 -47.92
N ALA A 20 -39.24 6.58 -46.61
CA ALA A 20 -40.56 6.69 -45.99
C ALA A 20 -40.39 7.05 -44.50
N ALA A 21 -41.04 8.14 -44.11
CA ALA A 21 -40.94 8.81 -42.83
C ALA A 21 -41.80 8.16 -41.73
N GLY A 22 -41.45 8.47 -40.48
CA GLY A 22 -42.46 8.70 -39.44
C GLY A 22 -42.54 7.66 -38.32
N ALA A 23 -41.84 7.94 -37.22
CA ALA A 23 -42.36 7.96 -35.83
C ALA A 23 -41.27 7.50 -34.85
N ALA A 24 -40.85 8.44 -34.01
CA ALA A 24 -40.00 8.19 -32.87
C ALA A 24 -40.76 7.38 -31.81
N ILE A 25 -40.22 6.22 -31.44
CA ILE A 25 -40.44 5.61 -30.12
C ILE A 25 -39.07 5.56 -29.47
N ALA A 26 -38.93 6.27 -28.35
CA ALA A 26 -37.78 6.23 -27.49
C ALA A 26 -37.57 4.80 -26.97
N ALA A 27 -36.63 4.06 -27.57
CA ALA A 27 -36.04 2.90 -26.94
C ALA A 27 -34.87 3.41 -26.09
N ALA A 28 -35.10 3.52 -24.78
CA ALA A 28 -34.04 3.69 -23.80
C ALA A 28 -32.91 2.70 -24.11
N ALA A 29 -31.68 3.20 -24.23
CA ALA A 29 -30.50 2.35 -24.29
C ALA A 29 -30.46 1.57 -22.98
N ALA A 30 -30.87 0.29 -23.04
CA ALA A 30 -30.81 -0.61 -21.91
C ALA A 30 -29.34 -0.72 -21.49
N VAL A 31 -29.04 -0.14 -20.33
CA VAL A 31 -27.82 -0.46 -19.58
C VAL A 31 -27.80 -1.99 -19.42
N PRO A 32 -26.72 -2.69 -19.77
CA PRO A 32 -26.68 -4.14 -19.60
C PRO A 32 -26.88 -4.44 -18.11
N ALA A 33 -27.89 -5.25 -17.81
CA ALA A 33 -28.17 -5.69 -16.46
C ALA A 33 -26.97 -6.46 -15.89
N PRO A 34 -26.70 -6.36 -14.57
CA PRO A 34 -25.65 -7.14 -13.93
C PRO A 34 -25.89 -8.63 -14.19
N ALA A 35 -24.81 -9.37 -14.44
CA ALA A 35 -24.86 -10.80 -14.69
C ALA A 35 -25.60 -11.51 -13.53
N ARG A 36 -26.80 -12.02 -13.81
CA ARG A 36 -27.50 -12.90 -12.86
C ARG A 36 -26.77 -14.24 -12.85
N ALA A 37 -26.06 -14.54 -11.77
CA ALA A 37 -25.58 -15.88 -11.51
C ALA A 37 -26.80 -16.83 -11.42
N GLU A 38 -26.72 -18.00 -12.06
CA GLU A 38 -27.69 -19.06 -11.81
C GLU A 38 -27.73 -19.37 -10.30
N PRO A 39 -28.92 -19.48 -9.70
CA PRO A 39 -29.04 -19.79 -8.27
C PRO A 39 -28.30 -21.09 -7.96
N ALA A 40 -27.53 -21.08 -6.87
CA ALA A 40 -26.81 -22.26 -6.43
C ALA A 40 -27.80 -23.41 -6.13
N PRO A 41 -27.47 -24.67 -6.46
CA PRO A 41 -28.27 -25.82 -6.06
C PRO A 41 -28.51 -25.83 -4.54
N ALA A 42 -29.67 -26.34 -4.10
CA ALA A 42 -29.98 -26.43 -2.68
C ALA A 42 -28.88 -27.19 -1.91
N GLY A 43 -28.35 -26.59 -0.83
CA GLY A 43 -27.23 -27.13 -0.04
C GLY A 43 -25.83 -26.66 -0.49
N CYS A 44 -25.73 -25.88 -1.57
CA CYS A 44 -24.51 -25.22 -2.00
C CYS A 44 -24.45 -23.77 -1.51
N THR A 45 -23.24 -23.23 -1.35
CA THR A 45 -23.00 -22.01 -0.60
C THR A 45 -23.22 -20.73 -1.40
N ASP A 46 -23.47 -19.64 -0.66
CA ASP A 46 -23.63 -18.30 -1.21
C ASP A 46 -22.33 -17.82 -1.86
N ARG A 47 -22.41 -17.51 -3.16
CA ARG A 47 -21.29 -17.05 -4.01
C ARG A 47 -21.09 -15.53 -3.93
N THR A 48 -21.87 -14.84 -3.11
CA THR A 48 -21.92 -13.37 -3.04
C THR A 48 -20.55 -12.75 -2.75
N ALA A 49 -19.75 -13.34 -1.86
CA ALA A 49 -18.43 -12.80 -1.53
C ALA A 49 -17.48 -12.81 -2.73
N THR A 50 -17.39 -13.93 -3.45
CA THR A 50 -16.57 -14.03 -4.67
C THR A 50 -17.11 -13.16 -5.80
N LEU A 51 -18.42 -13.08 -6.01
CA LEU A 51 -19.01 -12.21 -7.02
C LEU A 51 -18.75 -10.72 -6.72
N ALA A 52 -18.85 -10.32 -5.44
CA ALA A 52 -18.53 -8.95 -5.02
C ALA A 52 -17.03 -8.62 -5.12
N ALA A 53 -16.14 -9.60 -4.86
CA ALA A 53 -14.72 -9.43 -5.08
C ALA A 53 -14.39 -9.32 -6.57
N LEU A 54 -15.07 -10.11 -7.42
CA LEU A 54 -14.91 -10.07 -8.88
C LEU A 54 -15.35 -8.72 -9.46
N GLU A 55 -16.52 -8.23 -9.03
CA GLU A 55 -17.05 -6.95 -9.52
C GLU A 55 -16.19 -5.76 -9.08
N ARG A 56 -15.55 -5.83 -7.91
CA ARG A 56 -14.59 -4.79 -7.48
C ARG A 56 -13.40 -4.65 -8.42
N MET A 57 -12.95 -5.73 -9.06
CA MET A 57 -11.83 -5.66 -10.00
C MET A 57 -12.11 -4.70 -11.16
N THR A 58 -13.32 -4.70 -11.71
CA THR A 58 -13.66 -3.89 -12.88
C THR A 58 -14.40 -2.60 -12.50
N GLY A 59 -15.26 -2.65 -11.48
CA GLY A 59 -16.07 -1.51 -11.03
C GLY A 59 -15.28 -0.52 -10.19
N THR A 60 -14.49 -1.00 -9.23
CA THR A 60 -13.71 -0.14 -8.32
C THR A 60 -12.32 0.16 -8.88
N HIS A 61 -11.60 -0.88 -9.30
CA HIS A 61 -10.21 -0.74 -9.79
C HIS A 61 -10.13 -0.40 -11.27
N GLY A 62 -11.25 -0.44 -12.00
CA GLY A 62 -11.30 -0.04 -13.40
C GLY A 62 -10.50 -0.93 -14.33
N LEU A 63 -10.25 -2.20 -13.97
CA LEU A 63 -9.65 -3.17 -14.87
C LEU A 63 -10.61 -3.46 -16.03
N THR A 64 -10.05 -3.73 -17.20
CA THR A 64 -10.83 -4.00 -18.41
C THR A 64 -11.77 -5.20 -18.25
N GLY A 65 -11.31 -6.30 -17.65
CA GLY A 65 -12.09 -7.52 -17.50
C GLY A 65 -11.46 -8.51 -16.52
N ALA A 66 -12.33 -9.22 -15.80
CA ALA A 66 -11.97 -10.26 -14.85
C ALA A 66 -12.90 -11.47 -15.01
N ALA A 67 -12.38 -12.68 -14.80
CA ALA A 67 -13.17 -13.90 -14.79
C ALA A 67 -12.70 -14.86 -13.70
N VAL A 68 -13.63 -15.64 -13.17
CA VAL A 68 -13.37 -16.70 -12.20
C VAL A 68 -14.11 -17.98 -12.60
N ARG A 69 -13.44 -19.12 -12.46
CA ARG A 69 -14.04 -20.46 -12.54
C ARG A 69 -13.74 -21.22 -11.26
N VAL A 70 -14.78 -21.84 -10.70
CA VAL A 70 -14.66 -22.73 -9.55
C VAL A 70 -15.20 -24.11 -9.94
N ASP A 71 -14.39 -25.14 -9.70
CA ASP A 71 -14.81 -26.54 -9.79
C ASP A 71 -14.77 -27.14 -8.38
N ASP A 72 -15.95 -27.31 -7.78
CA ASP A 72 -16.12 -27.82 -6.41
C ASP A 72 -16.61 -29.28 -6.43
N PRO A 73 -15.95 -30.21 -5.72
CA PRO A 73 -16.38 -31.60 -5.66
C PRO A 73 -17.78 -31.83 -5.06
N ALA A 74 -18.22 -30.97 -4.13
CA ALA A 74 -19.51 -31.04 -3.46
C ALA A 74 -20.59 -30.16 -4.14
N CYS A 75 -20.21 -29.00 -4.65
CA CYS A 75 -21.14 -27.98 -5.16
C CYS A 75 -21.17 -27.84 -6.69
N GLY A 76 -20.41 -28.67 -7.40
CA GLY A 76 -20.30 -28.64 -8.84
C GLY A 76 -19.48 -27.46 -9.38
N THR A 77 -19.61 -27.21 -10.68
CA THR A 77 -18.89 -26.15 -11.38
C THR A 77 -19.73 -24.89 -11.48
N TRP A 78 -19.09 -23.73 -11.31
CA TRP A 78 -19.66 -22.45 -11.72
C TRP A 78 -18.58 -21.49 -12.22
N LYS A 79 -19.02 -20.45 -12.96
CA LYS A 79 -18.16 -19.43 -13.54
C LYS A 79 -18.84 -18.07 -13.49
N ALA A 80 -18.04 -17.01 -13.40
CA ALA A 80 -18.49 -15.64 -13.50
C ALA A 80 -17.45 -14.78 -14.23
N GLY A 81 -17.92 -13.69 -14.82
CA GLY A 81 -17.09 -12.69 -15.47
C GLY A 81 -17.62 -11.29 -15.18
N SER A 82 -16.72 -10.32 -15.12
CA SER A 82 -17.02 -8.91 -14.98
C SER A 82 -16.17 -8.11 -15.97
N GLY A 83 -16.71 -6.98 -16.46
CA GLY A 83 -16.08 -6.18 -17.51
C GLY A 83 -16.11 -6.84 -18.90
N VAL A 84 -15.14 -6.47 -19.75
CA VAL A 84 -15.11 -6.84 -21.17
C VAL A 84 -13.82 -7.58 -21.55
N ALA A 85 -13.96 -8.58 -22.40
CA ALA A 85 -12.86 -9.27 -23.06
C ALA A 85 -12.27 -8.46 -24.23
N ASP A 86 -13.01 -7.51 -24.79
CA ASP A 86 -12.57 -6.65 -25.89
C ASP A 86 -13.22 -5.26 -25.72
N ARG A 87 -12.40 -4.22 -25.56
CA ARG A 87 -12.86 -2.84 -25.34
C ARG A 87 -13.53 -2.23 -26.58
N ARG A 88 -13.18 -2.69 -27.78
CA ARG A 88 -13.73 -2.22 -29.05
C ARG A 88 -15.10 -2.83 -29.32
N THR A 89 -15.24 -4.14 -29.22
CA THR A 89 -16.52 -4.83 -29.48
C THR A 89 -17.44 -4.89 -28.28
N ARG A 90 -16.93 -4.54 -27.08
CA ARG A 90 -17.62 -4.67 -25.79
C ARG A 90 -18.03 -6.12 -25.46
N ARG A 91 -17.39 -7.11 -26.09
CA ARG A 91 -17.63 -8.53 -25.82
C ARG A 91 -17.40 -8.81 -24.32
N PRO A 92 -18.33 -9.45 -23.60
CA PRO A 92 -18.17 -9.73 -22.17
C PRO A 92 -16.95 -10.60 -21.87
N MET A 93 -16.32 -10.34 -20.72
CA MET A 93 -15.29 -11.24 -20.18
C MET A 93 -15.93 -12.51 -19.62
N THR A 94 -15.36 -13.69 -19.90
CA THR A 94 -15.86 -14.98 -19.39
C THR A 94 -14.70 -15.92 -19.06
N ALA A 95 -14.96 -16.90 -18.18
CA ALA A 95 -13.95 -17.87 -17.76
C ALA A 95 -13.72 -19.03 -18.75
N ASP A 96 -14.34 -18.99 -19.94
CA ASP A 96 -14.08 -19.96 -21.02
C ASP A 96 -13.06 -19.44 -22.04
N LEU A 97 -12.66 -18.17 -21.93
CA LEU A 97 -11.73 -17.55 -22.87
C LEU A 97 -10.30 -17.99 -22.60
N ARG A 98 -9.54 -18.12 -23.69
CA ARG A 98 -8.09 -18.32 -23.62
C ARG A 98 -7.39 -17.04 -23.18
N VAL A 99 -6.32 -17.22 -22.41
CA VAL A 99 -5.41 -16.17 -21.92
C VAL A 99 -3.97 -16.67 -21.92
N ARG A 100 -3.00 -15.75 -21.94
CA ARG A 100 -1.60 -16.10 -21.67
C ARG A 100 -1.46 -16.35 -20.17
N ILE A 101 -1.01 -17.53 -19.78
CA ILE A 101 -0.95 -17.92 -18.36
C ILE A 101 0.36 -17.57 -17.69
N ALA A 102 1.30 -17.02 -18.45
CA ALA A 102 2.58 -16.53 -17.95
C ALA A 102 3.23 -17.55 -17.00
N SER A 103 3.73 -17.12 -15.84
CA SER A 103 4.45 -17.96 -14.88
C SER A 103 3.72 -19.20 -14.37
N VAL A 104 2.42 -19.39 -14.59
CA VAL A 104 1.79 -20.70 -14.35
C VAL A 104 2.45 -21.81 -15.22
N THR A 105 3.06 -21.44 -16.35
CA THR A 105 3.90 -22.31 -17.19
C THR A 105 5.02 -22.98 -16.40
N LYS A 106 5.57 -22.33 -15.36
CA LYS A 106 6.62 -22.89 -14.51
C LYS A 106 6.19 -24.20 -13.86
N THR A 107 4.93 -24.32 -13.48
CA THR A 107 4.39 -25.57 -12.91
C THR A 107 4.37 -26.70 -13.96
N PHE A 108 4.06 -26.41 -15.23
CA PHE A 108 4.14 -27.40 -16.30
C PHE A 108 5.58 -27.86 -16.54
N THR A 109 6.52 -26.91 -16.61
CA THR A 109 7.96 -27.20 -16.74
C THR A 109 8.46 -28.03 -15.56
N ALA A 110 8.11 -27.67 -14.33
CA ALA A 110 8.51 -28.40 -13.13
C ALA A 110 7.95 -29.82 -13.09
N VAL A 111 6.70 -30.03 -13.49
CA VAL A 111 6.11 -31.37 -13.62
C VAL A 111 6.88 -32.22 -14.62
N THR A 112 7.21 -31.68 -15.79
CA THR A 112 8.03 -32.38 -16.79
C THR A 112 9.39 -32.78 -16.22
N VAL A 113 10.10 -31.87 -15.55
CA VAL A 113 11.40 -32.15 -14.92
C VAL A 113 11.27 -33.22 -13.82
N LEU A 114 10.22 -33.16 -12.99
CA LEU A 114 9.98 -34.15 -11.93
C LEU A 114 9.61 -35.53 -12.48
N GLN A 115 8.89 -35.60 -13.60
CA GLN A 115 8.63 -36.87 -14.28
C GLN A 115 9.91 -37.48 -14.86
N LEU A 116 10.77 -36.67 -15.50
CA LEU A 116 12.09 -37.09 -15.95
C LEU A 116 12.98 -37.52 -14.77
N ALA A 117 12.81 -36.90 -13.60
CA ALA A 117 13.54 -37.29 -12.41
C ALA A 117 13.10 -38.66 -11.88
N ARG A 118 11.79 -38.92 -11.87
CA ARG A 118 11.25 -40.26 -11.57
C ARG A 118 11.74 -41.32 -12.56
N GLU A 119 11.96 -40.95 -13.82
CA GLU A 119 12.51 -41.82 -14.87
C GLU A 119 14.03 -42.02 -14.75
N GLY A 120 14.69 -41.44 -13.74
CA GLY A 120 16.14 -41.52 -13.56
C GLY A 120 16.96 -40.70 -14.57
N ARG A 121 16.30 -39.89 -15.40
CA ARG A 121 16.94 -39.07 -16.44
C ARG A 121 17.44 -37.74 -15.89
N VAL A 122 16.76 -37.22 -14.88
CA VAL A 122 17.16 -36.02 -14.13
C VAL A 122 17.38 -36.37 -12.66
N SER A 123 18.39 -35.80 -12.02
CA SER A 123 18.52 -35.82 -10.56
C SER A 123 18.30 -34.41 -10.04
N LEU A 124 17.37 -34.25 -9.10
CA LEU A 124 17.02 -32.93 -8.55
C LEU A 124 18.23 -32.26 -7.86
N ASP A 125 19.10 -33.06 -7.26
CA ASP A 125 20.25 -32.56 -6.51
C ASP A 125 21.55 -32.60 -7.33
N ALA A 126 21.48 -33.00 -8.60
CA ALA A 126 22.63 -32.90 -9.49
C ALA A 126 22.89 -31.43 -9.91
N PRO A 127 24.18 -31.07 -10.12
CA PRO A 127 24.54 -29.75 -10.61
C PRO A 127 24.07 -29.53 -12.06
N VAL A 128 23.83 -28.27 -12.41
CA VAL A 128 23.52 -27.86 -13.79
C VAL A 128 24.60 -28.32 -14.77
N GLU A 129 25.87 -28.25 -14.35
CA GLU A 129 27.04 -28.66 -15.14
C GLU A 129 26.94 -30.08 -15.69
N ARG A 130 26.26 -30.99 -14.97
CA ARG A 130 26.06 -32.38 -15.43
C ARG A 130 25.28 -32.46 -16.75
N TYR A 131 24.34 -31.54 -16.95
CA TYR A 131 23.44 -31.54 -18.10
C TYR A 131 23.89 -30.54 -19.15
N LEU A 132 24.30 -29.35 -18.72
CA LEU A 132 24.61 -28.21 -19.58
C LEU A 132 26.03 -27.71 -19.28
N PRO A 133 27.08 -28.48 -19.64
CA PRO A 133 28.46 -28.14 -19.30
C PRO A 133 28.87 -26.81 -19.94
N GLY A 134 29.54 -25.96 -19.15
CA GLY A 134 30.00 -24.63 -19.60
C GLY A 134 28.91 -23.57 -19.76
N LEU A 135 27.66 -23.86 -19.40
CA LEU A 135 26.59 -22.84 -19.47
C LEU A 135 26.75 -21.76 -18.39
N LEU A 136 27.22 -22.15 -17.20
CA LEU A 136 27.36 -21.31 -16.02
C LEU A 136 28.80 -21.35 -15.49
N ASP A 137 29.75 -20.89 -16.29
CA ASP A 137 31.18 -20.79 -15.92
C ASP A 137 31.72 -19.35 -16.00
N ARG A 138 30.80 -18.39 -16.19
CA ARG A 138 31.07 -16.97 -16.46
C ARG A 138 30.21 -16.07 -15.58
N GLY A 139 30.58 -14.79 -15.50
CA GLY A 139 29.85 -13.79 -14.70
C GLY A 139 29.89 -14.04 -13.18
N GLY A 140 30.83 -14.86 -12.70
CA GLY A 140 30.95 -15.23 -11.29
C GLY A 140 30.03 -16.39 -10.85
N TYR A 141 29.33 -17.03 -11.78
CA TYR A 141 28.48 -18.19 -11.50
C TYR A 141 29.23 -19.50 -11.77
N ASP A 142 28.86 -20.54 -11.02
CA ASP A 142 29.48 -21.86 -11.11
C ASP A 142 28.39 -22.95 -11.20
N GLY A 143 28.22 -23.53 -12.38
CA GLY A 143 27.24 -24.56 -12.69
C GLY A 143 27.40 -25.83 -11.88
N ARG A 144 28.55 -26.04 -11.22
CA ARG A 144 28.81 -27.17 -10.31
C ARG A 144 28.17 -26.96 -8.93
N LYS A 145 27.78 -25.73 -8.59
CA LYS A 145 27.16 -25.37 -7.30
C LYS A 145 25.65 -25.22 -7.37
N ILE A 146 25.12 -24.90 -8.56
CA ILE A 146 23.68 -24.70 -8.78
C ILE A 146 23.06 -26.05 -9.15
N THR A 147 22.05 -26.49 -8.39
CA THR A 147 21.35 -27.77 -8.63
C THR A 147 20.02 -27.57 -9.34
N VAL A 148 19.51 -28.62 -9.99
CA VAL A 148 18.17 -28.61 -10.62
C VAL A 148 17.08 -28.20 -9.62
N ARG A 149 17.16 -28.67 -8.37
CA ARG A 149 16.26 -28.30 -7.28
C ARG A 149 16.31 -26.81 -6.98
N SER A 150 17.52 -26.24 -6.92
CA SER A 150 17.70 -24.81 -6.64
C SER A 150 17.11 -23.93 -7.75
N LEU A 151 17.16 -24.39 -9.01
CA LEU A 151 16.49 -23.72 -10.13
C LEU A 151 14.97 -23.72 -9.92
N LEU A 152 14.36 -24.90 -9.76
CA LEU A 152 12.91 -25.04 -9.62
C LEU A 152 12.35 -24.31 -8.38
N ARG A 153 13.18 -24.13 -7.34
CA ARG A 153 12.82 -23.49 -6.07
C ARG A 153 13.20 -22.01 -5.98
N HIS A 154 13.86 -21.44 -6.99
CA HIS A 154 14.37 -20.06 -6.96
C HIS A 154 15.37 -19.76 -5.83
N THR A 155 16.26 -20.71 -5.56
CA THR A 155 17.35 -20.58 -4.57
C THR A 155 18.74 -20.76 -5.20
N SER A 156 18.84 -20.60 -6.53
CA SER A 156 20.08 -20.74 -7.30
C SER A 156 21.03 -19.55 -7.13
N GLY A 157 20.52 -18.39 -6.74
CA GLY A 157 21.26 -17.12 -6.76
C GLY A 157 21.46 -16.54 -8.16
N LEU A 158 20.73 -17.01 -9.18
CA LEU A 158 20.79 -16.42 -10.52
C LEU A 158 19.89 -15.17 -10.61
N PRO A 159 20.34 -14.10 -11.30
CA PRO A 159 19.52 -12.91 -11.57
C PRO A 159 18.41 -13.22 -12.57
N ASP A 160 17.41 -12.35 -12.68
CA ASP A 160 16.34 -12.46 -13.68
C ASP A 160 16.67 -11.66 -14.94
N TYR A 161 16.68 -12.30 -16.12
CA TYR A 161 16.98 -11.60 -17.38
C TYR A 161 15.93 -10.55 -17.73
N THR A 162 14.72 -10.66 -17.18
CA THR A 162 13.63 -9.71 -17.39
C THR A 162 14.02 -8.30 -16.95
N ASP A 163 14.91 -8.18 -15.95
CA ASP A 163 15.48 -6.90 -15.49
C ASP A 163 16.42 -6.23 -16.51
N THR A 164 16.73 -6.89 -17.65
CA THR A 164 17.57 -6.32 -18.72
C THR A 164 16.81 -5.54 -19.79
N PHE A 165 15.48 -5.64 -19.81
CA PHE A 165 14.65 -4.95 -20.81
C PHE A 165 14.21 -3.59 -20.27
N SER A 166 14.30 -2.54 -21.11
CA SER A 166 13.92 -1.19 -20.71
C SER A 166 12.41 -0.91 -20.87
N SER A 167 11.75 -1.67 -21.73
CA SER A 167 10.31 -1.56 -22.00
C SER A 167 9.79 -2.87 -22.62
N PRO A 168 8.51 -3.24 -22.37
CA PRO A 168 7.91 -4.40 -23.01
C PRO A 168 7.89 -4.36 -24.54
N ASP A 169 7.90 -3.16 -25.13
CA ASP A 169 7.93 -3.00 -26.58
C ASP A 169 9.25 -3.50 -27.20
N GLU A 170 10.34 -3.61 -26.43
CA GLU A 170 11.64 -4.13 -26.91
C GLU A 170 11.56 -5.60 -27.35
N TYR A 171 10.74 -6.40 -26.67
CA TYR A 171 10.64 -7.85 -26.90
C TYR A 171 9.31 -8.28 -27.51
N ARG A 172 8.30 -7.41 -27.58
CA ARG A 172 6.92 -7.75 -27.95
C ARG A 172 6.78 -8.67 -29.17
N PHE A 173 7.51 -8.40 -30.25
CA PHE A 173 7.39 -9.15 -31.51
C PHE A 173 8.67 -9.91 -31.88
N ARG A 174 9.61 -10.01 -30.94
CA ARG A 174 10.93 -10.57 -31.21
C ARG A 174 11.00 -12.02 -30.72
N HIS A 175 11.59 -12.87 -31.54
CA HIS A 175 12.02 -14.21 -31.14
C HIS A 175 13.23 -14.15 -30.20
N PHE A 176 13.24 -15.01 -29.18
CA PHE A 176 14.35 -15.15 -28.25
C PHE A 176 14.74 -16.62 -28.11
N GLU A 177 16.01 -16.90 -28.34
CA GLU A 177 16.61 -18.18 -28.01
C GLU A 177 16.85 -18.28 -26.49
N PRO A 178 16.64 -19.45 -25.86
CA PRO A 178 16.87 -19.64 -24.43
C PRO A 178 18.28 -19.20 -23.97
N GLY A 179 19.30 -19.49 -24.79
CA GLY A 179 20.69 -19.07 -24.52
C GLY A 179 20.85 -17.55 -24.49
N GLU A 180 20.16 -16.81 -25.36
CA GLU A 180 20.21 -15.34 -25.36
C GLU A 180 19.67 -14.77 -24.04
N LEU A 181 18.57 -15.32 -23.53
CA LEU A 181 17.96 -14.89 -22.26
C LEU A 181 18.90 -15.16 -21.08
N ILE A 182 19.55 -16.32 -21.07
CA ILE A 182 20.55 -16.66 -20.04
C ILE A 182 21.74 -15.70 -20.13
N ASP A 183 22.25 -15.42 -21.32
CA ASP A 183 23.40 -14.54 -21.53
C ASP A 183 23.12 -13.09 -21.11
N ARG A 184 21.87 -12.64 -21.24
CA ARG A 184 21.40 -11.38 -20.69
C ARG A 184 21.45 -11.41 -19.15
N ALA A 185 20.89 -12.44 -18.52
CA ALA A 185 20.91 -12.58 -17.06
C ALA A 185 22.34 -12.59 -16.50
N LEU A 186 23.26 -13.35 -17.10
CA LEU A 186 24.63 -13.50 -16.55
C LEU A 186 25.47 -12.21 -16.60
N LYS A 187 25.01 -11.16 -17.31
CA LYS A 187 25.61 -9.82 -17.28
C LYS A 187 25.17 -8.98 -16.09
N LEU A 188 24.10 -9.38 -15.40
CA LEU A 188 23.61 -8.69 -14.21
C LEU A 188 24.41 -9.12 -12.96
N PRO A 189 24.56 -8.22 -11.98
CA PRO A 189 25.15 -8.57 -10.70
C PRO A 189 24.32 -9.66 -9.99
N PRO A 190 24.93 -10.51 -9.15
CA PRO A 190 24.19 -11.50 -8.38
C PRO A 190 23.15 -10.84 -7.46
N PRO A 191 21.94 -11.41 -7.33
CA PRO A 191 20.95 -10.95 -6.37
C PRO A 191 21.44 -11.15 -4.92
N ARG A 192 20.72 -10.55 -3.97
CA ARG A 192 21.00 -10.74 -2.53
C ARG A 192 20.96 -12.25 -2.18
N PRO A 193 21.81 -12.73 -1.25
CA PRO A 193 21.76 -14.12 -0.79
C PRO A 193 20.38 -14.48 -0.24
N GLY A 194 19.87 -15.67 -0.61
CA GLY A 194 18.57 -16.16 -0.16
C GLY A 194 17.68 -16.57 -1.34
N TRP A 195 16.37 -16.57 -1.10
CA TRP A 195 15.38 -16.84 -2.14
C TRP A 195 15.22 -15.62 -3.06
N HIS A 196 15.27 -15.82 -4.37
CA HIS A 196 15.13 -14.75 -5.36
C HIS A 196 14.39 -15.26 -6.60
N TYR A 197 13.21 -14.72 -6.85
CA TYR A 197 12.43 -15.06 -8.04
C TYR A 197 13.22 -14.69 -9.30
N SER A 198 13.48 -15.69 -10.14
CA SER A 198 14.25 -15.53 -11.37
C SER A 198 13.68 -16.45 -12.44
N THR A 199 13.18 -15.86 -13.52
CA THR A 199 12.65 -16.60 -14.67
C THR A 199 13.78 -17.33 -15.41
N THR A 200 15.02 -16.80 -15.36
CA THR A 200 16.25 -17.46 -15.85
C THR A 200 16.37 -18.91 -15.34
N ASN A 201 16.00 -19.17 -14.09
CA ASN A 201 16.03 -20.52 -13.53
C ASN A 201 15.21 -21.53 -14.34
N TYR A 202 14.04 -21.10 -14.82
CA TYR A 202 13.13 -21.96 -15.57
C TYR A 202 13.55 -22.11 -17.03
N ILE A 203 14.22 -21.10 -17.60
CA ILE A 203 14.89 -21.25 -18.90
C ILE A 203 15.94 -22.37 -18.80
N ILE A 204 16.80 -22.35 -17.77
CA ILE A 204 17.80 -23.40 -17.59
C ILE A 204 17.13 -24.76 -17.30
N ALA A 205 16.11 -24.81 -16.44
CA ALA A 205 15.38 -26.05 -16.18
C ALA A 205 14.72 -26.65 -17.44
N GLY A 206 14.24 -25.79 -18.35
CA GLY A 206 13.73 -26.19 -19.65
C GLY A 206 14.81 -26.84 -20.52
N LEU A 207 15.98 -26.21 -20.64
CA LEU A 207 17.12 -26.77 -21.38
C LEU A 207 17.62 -28.10 -20.78
N ILE A 208 17.59 -28.24 -19.45
CA ILE A 208 17.91 -29.51 -18.78
C ILE A 208 16.90 -30.59 -19.17
N ALA A 209 15.60 -30.25 -19.22
CA ALA A 209 14.58 -31.19 -19.65
C ALA A 209 14.83 -31.64 -21.09
N GLU A 210 15.10 -30.71 -22.02
CA GLU A 210 15.39 -31.04 -23.42
C GLU A 210 16.62 -31.93 -23.57
N LYS A 211 17.71 -31.55 -22.90
CA LYS A 211 18.96 -32.30 -22.93
C LYS A 211 18.81 -33.70 -22.35
N ALA A 212 18.14 -33.82 -21.22
CA ALA A 212 17.91 -35.10 -20.56
C ALA A 212 16.95 -35.98 -21.36
N SER A 213 16.00 -35.36 -22.09
CA SER A 213 14.91 -36.05 -22.75
C SER A 213 15.14 -36.42 -24.22
N GLY A 214 15.97 -35.65 -24.93
CA GLY A 214 16.18 -35.75 -26.37
C GLY A 214 15.06 -35.15 -27.23
N HIS A 215 14.06 -34.50 -26.62
CA HIS A 215 12.94 -33.84 -27.30
C HIS A 215 12.83 -32.39 -26.85
N SER A 216 12.13 -31.55 -27.61
CA SER A 216 11.91 -30.16 -27.17
C SER A 216 11.03 -30.12 -25.92
N LEU A 217 11.15 -29.05 -25.13
CA LEU A 217 10.34 -28.87 -23.93
C LEU A 217 8.84 -28.80 -24.28
N GLU A 218 8.53 -28.15 -25.42
CA GLU A 218 7.19 -28.10 -25.97
C GLU A 218 6.62 -29.52 -26.20
N GLU A 219 7.38 -30.40 -26.85
CA GLU A 219 6.97 -31.78 -27.10
C GLU A 219 6.78 -32.58 -25.81
N GLU A 220 7.68 -32.39 -24.84
CA GLU A 220 7.58 -33.01 -23.52
C GLU A 220 6.30 -32.58 -22.79
N VAL A 221 6.03 -31.28 -22.69
CA VAL A 221 4.81 -30.73 -22.07
C VAL A 221 3.57 -31.22 -22.81
N GLN A 222 3.62 -31.23 -24.15
CA GLN A 222 2.51 -31.68 -24.97
C GLN A 222 2.17 -33.15 -24.72
N ARG A 223 3.17 -34.04 -24.75
CA ARG A 223 2.94 -35.49 -24.66
C ARG A 223 2.71 -35.98 -23.23
N ARG A 224 3.28 -35.30 -22.23
CA ARG A 224 3.21 -35.72 -20.82
C ARG A 224 2.02 -35.13 -20.08
N ILE A 225 1.57 -33.94 -20.48
CA ILE A 225 0.59 -33.17 -19.73
C ILE A 225 -0.62 -32.83 -20.59
N ILE A 226 -0.44 -32.09 -21.68
CA ILE A 226 -1.56 -31.52 -22.46
C ILE A 226 -2.42 -32.62 -23.11
N ARG A 227 -1.81 -33.54 -23.88
CA ARG A 227 -2.54 -34.63 -24.55
C ARG A 227 -3.17 -35.61 -23.55
N PRO A 228 -2.46 -36.13 -22.52
CA PRO A 228 -3.04 -37.09 -21.59
C PRO A 228 -4.19 -36.53 -20.75
N LEU A 229 -4.12 -35.24 -20.38
CA LEU A 229 -5.20 -34.58 -19.64
C LEU A 229 -6.29 -34.00 -20.54
N ARG A 230 -6.12 -34.07 -21.87
CA ARG A 230 -7.04 -33.52 -22.88
C ARG A 230 -7.32 -32.04 -22.63
N LEU A 231 -6.27 -31.26 -22.36
CA LEU A 231 -6.35 -29.81 -22.21
C LEU A 231 -6.55 -29.18 -23.60
N ARG A 232 -7.79 -28.85 -23.96
CA ARG A 232 -8.17 -28.47 -25.33
C ARG A 232 -7.87 -27.01 -25.70
N ASP A 233 -7.70 -26.18 -24.69
CA ASP A 233 -7.41 -24.75 -24.80
C ASP A 233 -5.97 -24.42 -24.40
N THR A 234 -5.20 -25.43 -24.00
CA THR A 234 -3.81 -25.29 -23.59
C THR A 234 -2.87 -25.68 -24.72
N TYR A 235 -1.95 -24.79 -25.08
CA TYR A 235 -0.95 -25.08 -26.08
C TYR A 235 0.29 -24.19 -25.90
N TRP A 236 1.41 -24.67 -26.45
CA TRP A 236 2.62 -23.89 -26.58
C TRP A 236 2.54 -23.06 -27.87
N PRO A 237 2.64 -21.72 -27.80
CA PRO A 237 2.46 -20.89 -28.98
C PRO A 237 3.70 -20.83 -29.89
N GLY A 238 4.89 -21.15 -29.39
CA GLY A 238 6.14 -20.91 -30.11
C GLY A 238 6.27 -19.43 -30.49
N ASP A 239 6.55 -19.16 -31.76
CA ASP A 239 6.64 -17.81 -32.33
C ASP A 239 5.29 -17.15 -32.66
N GLU A 240 4.16 -17.84 -32.44
CA GLU A 240 2.86 -17.24 -32.71
C GLU A 240 2.59 -16.05 -31.80
N THR A 241 2.48 -14.87 -32.41
CA THR A 241 2.14 -13.65 -31.68
C THR A 241 0.66 -13.60 -31.29
N ARG A 242 -0.21 -14.35 -31.97
CA ARG A 242 -1.66 -14.33 -31.78
C ARG A 242 -2.15 -15.48 -30.90
N ILE A 243 -3.27 -15.26 -30.22
CA ILE A 243 -3.95 -16.33 -29.50
C ILE A 243 -4.95 -17.02 -30.44
N ARG A 244 -4.84 -18.35 -30.55
CA ARG A 244 -5.73 -19.17 -31.39
C ARG A 244 -7.12 -19.23 -30.77
N GLY A 245 -8.18 -19.16 -31.58
CA GLY A 245 -9.57 -19.35 -31.14
C GLY A 245 -10.12 -18.19 -30.29
N ALA A 246 -11.17 -18.44 -29.50
CA ALA A 246 -11.79 -17.42 -28.65
C ALA A 246 -10.91 -17.08 -27.43
N HIS A 247 -10.57 -15.80 -27.27
CA HIS A 247 -9.66 -15.30 -26.23
C HIS A 247 -10.04 -13.91 -25.73
N ALA A 248 -9.56 -13.56 -24.54
CA ALA A 248 -9.60 -12.19 -24.08
C ALA A 248 -8.50 -11.38 -24.75
N HIS A 249 -8.79 -10.14 -25.15
CA HIS A 249 -7.78 -9.17 -25.53
C HIS A 249 -7.14 -8.60 -24.26
N GLY A 250 -5.82 -8.48 -24.26
CA GLY A 250 -5.05 -7.91 -23.16
C GLY A 250 -4.78 -6.43 -23.40
N TYR A 251 -4.91 -5.61 -22.36
CA TYR A 251 -4.64 -4.18 -22.43
C TYR A 251 -3.54 -3.72 -21.47
N LEU A 252 -2.59 -2.94 -22.00
CA LEU A 252 -1.70 -2.11 -21.20
C LEU A 252 -2.40 -0.81 -20.86
N ARG A 253 -2.48 -0.51 -19.57
CA ARG A 253 -2.98 0.76 -19.05
C ARG A 253 -1.84 1.77 -19.02
N GLU A 254 -2.04 2.91 -19.66
CA GLU A 254 -1.10 4.01 -19.71
C GLU A 254 -1.77 5.26 -19.13
N GLU A 255 -1.21 5.80 -18.05
CA GLU A 255 -1.72 7.02 -17.42
C GLU A 255 -0.75 8.17 -17.68
N ARG A 256 -1.24 9.23 -18.30
CA ARG A 256 -0.46 10.43 -18.62
C ARG A 256 -1.34 11.66 -18.48
N ASP A 257 -0.86 12.68 -17.78
CA ASP A 257 -1.55 13.95 -17.56
C ASP A 257 -2.98 13.76 -17.00
N GLY A 258 -3.14 12.82 -16.05
CA GLY A 258 -4.44 12.44 -15.46
C GLY A 258 -5.40 11.70 -16.39
N THR A 259 -4.99 11.39 -17.62
CA THR A 259 -5.79 10.63 -18.59
C THR A 259 -5.32 9.20 -18.69
N VAL A 260 -6.25 8.26 -18.51
CA VAL A 260 -6.00 6.83 -18.69
C VAL A 260 -6.31 6.41 -20.14
N ARG A 261 -5.33 5.81 -20.79
CA ARG A 261 -5.46 5.17 -22.11
C ARG A 261 -5.17 3.68 -21.98
N TRP A 262 -5.74 2.92 -22.89
CA TRP A 262 -5.49 1.48 -22.97
C TRP A 262 -4.98 1.14 -24.35
N ARG A 263 -3.82 0.52 -24.40
CA ARG A 263 -3.22 0.01 -25.63
C ARG A 263 -3.48 -1.48 -25.72
N ASP A 264 -4.06 -1.93 -26.83
CA ASP A 264 -4.23 -3.36 -27.08
C ASP A 264 -2.85 -4.02 -27.22
N TYR A 265 -2.58 -4.91 -26.28
CA TYR A 265 -1.33 -5.63 -26.12
C TYR A 265 -1.52 -7.14 -26.27
N THR A 266 -2.58 -7.56 -26.95
CA THR A 266 -2.93 -8.97 -27.14
C THR A 266 -1.86 -9.73 -27.91
N GLU A 267 -1.38 -9.15 -29.00
CA GLU A 267 -0.35 -9.76 -29.84
C GLU A 267 1.04 -9.58 -29.24
N MET A 268 1.72 -10.69 -28.95
CA MET A 268 3.06 -10.76 -28.39
C MET A 268 3.69 -12.14 -28.65
N ASN A 269 4.97 -12.16 -29.01
CA ASN A 269 5.79 -13.36 -29.03
C ASN A 269 6.26 -13.72 -27.61
N THR A 270 5.85 -14.89 -27.13
CA THR A 270 6.13 -15.35 -25.76
C THR A 270 7.41 -16.18 -25.63
N THR A 271 8.23 -16.29 -26.67
CA THR A 271 9.59 -16.85 -26.56
C THR A 271 10.45 -16.07 -25.57
N VAL A 272 10.15 -14.78 -25.34
CA VAL A 272 10.79 -13.99 -24.29
C VAL A 272 10.61 -14.60 -22.89
N ALA A 273 9.54 -15.37 -22.66
CA ALA A 273 9.25 -16.03 -21.38
C ALA A 273 9.52 -17.55 -21.41
N TRP A 274 9.35 -18.18 -22.58
CA TRP A 274 9.63 -19.60 -22.87
C TRP A 274 9.20 -20.56 -21.73
N ALA A 275 10.09 -21.44 -21.25
CA ALA A 275 9.86 -22.37 -20.13
C ALA A 275 9.38 -21.73 -18.83
N GLY A 276 9.60 -20.43 -18.67
CA GLY A 276 9.16 -19.63 -17.54
C GLY A 276 7.79 -19.00 -17.70
N GLY A 277 7.20 -18.94 -18.90
CA GLY A 277 5.94 -18.20 -19.09
C GLY A 277 5.22 -18.27 -20.44
N ALA A 278 5.53 -19.20 -21.35
CA ALA A 278 5.03 -19.15 -22.72
C ALA A 278 3.59 -19.62 -22.95
N LEU A 279 3.03 -20.49 -22.09
CA LEU A 279 1.80 -21.19 -22.43
C LEU A 279 0.58 -20.24 -22.55
N VAL A 280 -0.32 -20.62 -23.45
CA VAL A 280 -1.71 -20.16 -23.47
C VAL A 280 -2.57 -21.27 -22.89
N SER A 281 -3.61 -20.92 -22.12
CA SER A 281 -4.59 -21.86 -21.56
C SER A 281 -5.93 -21.17 -21.31
N SER A 282 -6.88 -21.89 -20.71
CA SER A 282 -8.15 -21.36 -20.19
C SER A 282 -8.32 -21.69 -18.70
N PRO A 283 -9.12 -20.92 -17.94
CA PRO A 283 -9.41 -21.24 -16.54
C PRO A 283 -9.90 -22.68 -16.32
N ARG A 284 -10.65 -23.23 -17.28
CA ARG A 284 -11.10 -24.63 -17.27
C ARG A 284 -9.92 -25.60 -17.29
N ASP A 285 -9.03 -25.46 -18.26
CA ASP A 285 -7.91 -26.38 -18.41
C ASP A 285 -6.91 -26.27 -17.25
N LEU A 286 -6.74 -25.08 -16.68
CA LEU A 286 -5.93 -24.89 -15.48
C LEU A 286 -6.49 -25.65 -14.27
N ASN A 287 -7.81 -25.60 -14.04
CA ASN A 287 -8.43 -26.40 -12.98
C ASN A 287 -8.28 -27.91 -13.22
N VAL A 288 -8.31 -28.37 -14.48
CA VAL A 288 -8.04 -29.78 -14.82
C VAL A 288 -6.58 -30.14 -14.51
N PHE A 289 -5.63 -29.29 -14.95
CA PHE A 289 -4.20 -29.49 -14.73
C PHE A 289 -3.84 -29.54 -13.24
N PHE A 290 -4.21 -28.51 -12.47
CA PHE A 290 -3.90 -28.45 -11.04
C PHE A 290 -4.61 -29.55 -10.26
N GLY A 291 -5.86 -29.89 -10.61
CA GLY A 291 -6.55 -31.03 -10.03
C GLY A 291 -5.86 -32.37 -10.29
N ALA A 292 -5.35 -32.59 -11.49
CA ALA A 292 -4.58 -33.79 -11.84
C ALA A 292 -3.21 -33.83 -11.14
N LEU A 293 -2.56 -32.67 -10.99
CA LEU A 293 -1.30 -32.55 -10.28
C LEU A 293 -1.45 -32.88 -8.79
N THR A 294 -2.33 -32.18 -8.08
CA THR A 294 -2.49 -32.38 -6.63
C THR A 294 -3.18 -33.69 -6.29
N GLY A 295 -3.96 -34.25 -7.23
CA GLY A 295 -4.55 -35.58 -7.13
C GLY A 295 -3.60 -36.73 -7.46
N GLY A 296 -2.31 -36.47 -7.74
CA GLY A 296 -1.30 -37.51 -7.95
C GLY A 296 -1.36 -38.23 -9.30
N ARG A 297 -2.10 -37.70 -10.29
CA ARG A 297 -2.15 -38.28 -11.65
C ARG A 297 -0.91 -37.95 -12.47
N LEU A 298 -0.27 -36.81 -12.22
CA LEU A 298 0.91 -36.36 -12.96
C LEU A 298 2.24 -36.74 -12.29
N LEU A 299 2.25 -36.87 -10.97
CA LEU A 299 3.44 -37.15 -10.17
C LEU A 299 3.14 -38.24 -9.14
N SER A 300 4.12 -39.10 -8.87
CA SER A 300 4.02 -40.06 -7.75
C SER A 300 3.91 -39.30 -6.41
N PRO A 301 3.35 -39.91 -5.36
CA PRO A 301 3.26 -39.27 -4.04
C PRO A 301 4.60 -38.73 -3.54
N ALA A 302 5.69 -39.46 -3.77
CA ALA A 302 7.04 -39.02 -3.41
C ALA A 302 7.48 -37.76 -4.17
N MET A 303 7.26 -37.70 -5.49
CA MET A 303 7.61 -36.51 -6.28
C MET A 303 6.72 -35.31 -5.97
N LEU A 304 5.43 -35.54 -5.70
CA LEU A 304 4.53 -34.47 -5.26
C LEU A 304 4.92 -33.93 -3.88
N ALA A 305 5.35 -34.80 -2.96
CA ALA A 305 5.90 -34.37 -1.67
C ALA A 305 7.16 -33.53 -1.85
N GLN A 306 8.08 -33.93 -2.73
CA GLN A 306 9.26 -33.11 -3.08
C GLN A 306 8.86 -31.75 -3.67
N MET A 307 7.83 -31.71 -4.54
CA MET A 307 7.30 -30.48 -5.13
C MET A 307 6.73 -29.52 -4.07
N LYS A 308 6.11 -30.07 -3.01
CA LYS A 308 5.50 -29.33 -1.89
C LYS A 308 6.47 -29.01 -0.75
N GLN A 309 7.73 -29.44 -0.82
CA GLN A 309 8.74 -28.99 0.13
C GLN A 309 9.14 -27.55 -0.22
N THR A 310 8.60 -26.62 0.57
CA THR A 310 8.72 -25.18 0.32
C THR A 310 9.83 -24.53 1.13
N VAL A 311 10.30 -23.39 0.65
CA VAL A 311 11.04 -22.38 1.44
C VAL A 311 10.20 -21.10 1.52
N PRO A 312 10.41 -20.24 2.53
CA PRO A 312 9.79 -18.92 2.56
C PRO A 312 10.12 -18.14 1.26
N ALA A 313 9.10 -17.60 0.62
CA ALA A 313 9.25 -16.74 -0.54
C ALA A 313 9.31 -15.28 -0.10
N ASP A 314 9.95 -14.42 -0.89
CA ASP A 314 9.92 -12.98 -0.66
C ASP A 314 8.51 -12.43 -0.96
N PRO A 315 7.78 -11.90 0.04
CA PRO A 315 6.41 -11.43 -0.15
C PRO A 315 6.32 -10.27 -1.13
N ASP A 316 7.39 -9.50 -1.33
CA ASP A 316 7.43 -8.38 -2.29
C ASP A 316 7.52 -8.86 -3.75
N ARG A 317 7.92 -10.12 -3.97
CA ARG A 317 8.03 -10.73 -5.31
C ARG A 317 6.88 -11.69 -5.63
N VAL A 318 6.15 -12.16 -4.60
CA VAL A 318 4.94 -12.97 -4.73
C VAL A 318 3.78 -12.32 -3.98
N TRP A 319 3.32 -12.89 -2.87
CA TRP A 319 2.33 -12.32 -1.96
C TRP A 319 2.58 -12.81 -0.53
N ASP A 320 2.00 -12.12 0.44
CA ASP A 320 2.19 -12.43 1.86
C ASP A 320 1.73 -13.86 2.21
N GLY A 321 2.49 -14.52 3.08
CA GLY A 321 2.26 -15.91 3.51
C GLY A 321 2.55 -16.99 2.46
N ALA A 322 3.00 -16.64 1.25
CA ALA A 322 3.38 -17.61 0.23
C ALA A 322 4.70 -18.34 0.58
N ALA A 323 4.72 -19.65 0.35
CA ALA A 323 5.92 -20.47 0.43
C ALA A 323 6.16 -21.19 -0.91
N TYR A 324 7.40 -21.19 -1.40
CA TYR A 324 7.72 -21.63 -2.76
C TYR A 324 8.37 -23.02 -2.77
N GLY A 325 7.74 -23.96 -3.47
CA GLY A 325 8.20 -25.33 -3.69
C GLY A 325 8.94 -25.50 -5.01
N LEU A 326 8.80 -26.65 -5.68
CA LEU A 326 9.37 -26.87 -7.01
C LEU A 326 8.34 -26.45 -8.07
N GLY A 327 8.31 -25.16 -8.42
CA GLY A 327 7.34 -24.61 -9.37
C GLY A 327 5.89 -24.67 -8.90
N LEU A 328 5.69 -24.71 -7.58
CA LEU A 328 4.39 -24.76 -6.93
C LEU A 328 4.42 -23.89 -5.68
N ILE A 329 3.40 -23.07 -5.49
CA ILE A 329 3.27 -22.16 -4.36
C ILE A 329 2.23 -22.73 -3.39
N GLY A 330 2.60 -22.81 -2.12
CA GLY A 330 1.70 -23.11 -1.02
C GLY A 330 1.33 -21.82 -0.30
N THR A 331 0.04 -21.55 -0.14
CA THR A 331 -0.44 -20.36 0.57
C THR A 331 -1.53 -20.73 1.58
N PRO A 332 -1.41 -20.33 2.85
CA PRO A 332 -2.46 -20.54 3.85
C PRO A 332 -3.79 -19.88 3.45
N LEU A 333 -4.91 -20.55 3.70
CA LEU A 333 -6.25 -19.99 3.55
C LEU A 333 -6.79 -19.53 4.91
N ARG A 334 -7.49 -18.40 4.94
CA ARG A 334 -8.22 -17.95 6.15
C ARG A 334 -9.27 -18.95 6.63
N CYS A 335 -9.88 -19.69 5.72
CA CYS A 335 -10.82 -20.76 6.05
C CYS A 335 -10.14 -22.08 6.49
N GLY A 336 -8.81 -22.09 6.64
CA GLY A 336 -8.05 -23.23 7.12
C GLY A 336 -7.36 -24.03 6.01
N GLY A 337 -6.17 -24.54 6.34
CA GLY A 337 -5.32 -25.30 5.44
C GLY A 337 -4.61 -24.46 4.38
N THR A 338 -4.07 -25.11 3.35
CA THR A 338 -3.16 -24.50 2.36
C THR A 338 -3.65 -24.82 0.97
N TRP A 339 -3.87 -23.79 0.14
CA TRP A 339 -4.08 -24.00 -1.28
C TRP A 339 -2.73 -24.11 -2.00
N TRP A 340 -2.69 -25.01 -2.99
CA TRP A 340 -1.50 -25.29 -3.79
C TRP A 340 -1.76 -24.89 -5.22
N GLY A 341 -0.92 -24.00 -5.76
CA GLY A 341 -1.12 -23.48 -7.11
C GLY A 341 0.00 -22.57 -7.58
N HIS A 342 -0.32 -21.67 -8.51
CA HIS A 342 0.62 -20.69 -9.01
C HIS A 342 -0.12 -19.45 -9.57
N ALA A 343 0.55 -18.30 -9.57
CA ALA A 343 0.11 -17.11 -10.29
C ALA A 343 1.05 -16.78 -11.46
N GLY A 344 0.53 -16.22 -12.53
CA GLY A 344 1.29 -15.77 -13.69
C GLY A 344 0.92 -14.35 -14.04
N GLY A 345 1.94 -13.53 -14.28
CA GLY A 345 1.80 -12.22 -14.89
C GLY A 345 2.73 -12.10 -16.09
N ILE A 346 2.17 -11.64 -17.20
CA ILE A 346 2.88 -11.13 -18.37
C ILE A 346 2.09 -9.89 -18.83
N GLU A 347 2.64 -9.06 -19.71
CA GLU A 347 1.97 -7.81 -20.12
C GLU A 347 0.49 -8.04 -20.40
N SER A 348 -0.35 -7.33 -19.65
CA SER A 348 -1.81 -7.35 -19.78
C SER A 348 -2.55 -8.63 -19.39
N TYR A 349 -1.89 -9.66 -18.86
CA TYR A 349 -2.56 -10.87 -18.41
C TYR A 349 -2.08 -11.28 -17.03
N ILE A 350 -3.04 -11.40 -16.11
CA ILE A 350 -2.82 -12.06 -14.82
C ILE A 350 -3.68 -13.30 -14.74
N THR A 351 -3.08 -14.41 -14.33
CA THR A 351 -3.76 -15.68 -14.11
C THR A 351 -3.38 -16.25 -12.76
N VAL A 352 -4.35 -16.72 -11.98
CA VAL A 352 -4.08 -17.45 -10.72
C VAL A 352 -4.87 -18.74 -10.75
N SER A 353 -4.24 -19.88 -10.45
CA SER A 353 -4.98 -21.13 -10.32
C SER A 353 -4.36 -22.09 -9.31
N GLY A 354 -5.20 -22.91 -8.67
CA GLY A 354 -4.76 -23.89 -7.68
C GLY A 354 -5.90 -24.72 -7.10
N VAL A 355 -5.56 -25.51 -6.09
CA VAL A 355 -6.46 -26.45 -5.40
C VAL A 355 -6.39 -26.24 -3.89
N ALA A 356 -7.55 -26.07 -3.25
CA ALA A 356 -7.69 -26.02 -1.80
C ALA A 356 -7.68 -27.45 -1.19
N PRO A 357 -7.46 -27.59 0.13
CA PRO A 357 -7.50 -28.88 0.82
C PRO A 357 -8.82 -29.65 0.64
N SER A 358 -9.92 -28.94 0.44
CA SER A 358 -11.25 -29.52 0.14
C SER A 358 -11.34 -30.19 -1.22
N GLY A 359 -10.31 -30.08 -2.07
CA GLY A 359 -10.34 -30.52 -3.46
C GLY A 359 -10.98 -29.52 -4.43
N ARG A 360 -11.50 -28.39 -3.91
CA ARG A 360 -12.00 -27.27 -4.71
C ARG A 360 -10.88 -26.65 -5.53
N ARG A 361 -11.17 -26.39 -6.80
CA ARG A 361 -10.22 -25.84 -7.78
C ARG A 361 -10.69 -24.50 -8.27
N VAL A 362 -9.80 -23.52 -8.26
CA VAL A 362 -10.10 -22.14 -8.64
C VAL A 362 -9.13 -21.72 -9.72
N ALA A 363 -9.65 -21.01 -10.72
CA ALA A 363 -8.87 -20.29 -11.71
C ALA A 363 -9.46 -18.90 -11.91
N VAL A 364 -8.62 -17.87 -11.79
CA VAL A 364 -8.93 -16.45 -12.02
C VAL A 364 -8.10 -15.97 -13.19
N ALA A 365 -8.71 -15.20 -14.09
CA ALA A 365 -8.05 -14.57 -15.23
C ALA A 365 -8.44 -13.09 -15.34
N LEU A 366 -7.44 -12.23 -15.48
CA LEU A 366 -7.57 -10.78 -15.74
C LEU A 366 -6.90 -10.46 -17.06
N ASN A 367 -7.48 -9.54 -17.84
CA ASN A 367 -6.92 -9.06 -19.11
C ASN A 367 -6.36 -7.63 -19.03
N GLU A 368 -5.95 -7.23 -17.83
CA GLU A 368 -5.21 -6.02 -17.49
C GLU A 368 -4.45 -6.28 -16.17
N ASN A 369 -3.23 -5.75 -16.04
CA ASN A 369 -2.49 -5.85 -14.79
C ASN A 369 -3.12 -4.92 -13.73
N PRO A 370 -3.21 -5.33 -12.45
CA PRO A 370 -3.65 -4.45 -11.38
C PRO A 370 -2.80 -3.16 -11.34
N PRO A 371 -3.42 -1.96 -11.45
CA PRO A 371 -2.67 -0.71 -11.54
C PRO A 371 -2.10 -0.25 -10.19
N THR A 372 -2.57 -0.82 -9.08
CA THR A 372 -2.17 -0.46 -7.72
C THR A 372 -1.96 -1.71 -6.87
N LYS A 373 -1.23 -1.55 -5.76
CA LYS A 373 -1.11 -2.60 -4.74
C LYS A 373 -2.48 -3.01 -4.19
N GLU A 374 -3.41 -2.06 -4.02
CA GLU A 374 -4.76 -2.36 -3.54
C GLU A 374 -5.50 -3.28 -4.51
N ALA A 375 -5.44 -2.99 -5.80
CA ALA A 375 -6.02 -3.84 -6.84
C ALA A 375 -5.39 -5.24 -6.85
N PHE A 376 -4.08 -5.35 -6.61
CA PHE A 376 -3.40 -6.64 -6.45
C PHE A 376 -3.87 -7.38 -5.20
N ASP A 377 -4.00 -6.71 -4.06
CA ASP A 377 -4.50 -7.31 -2.82
C ASP A 377 -5.96 -7.77 -2.97
N ASP A 378 -6.80 -7.01 -3.69
CA ASP A 378 -8.17 -7.40 -4.02
C ASP A 378 -8.24 -8.58 -5.00
N GLN A 379 -7.31 -8.68 -5.95
CA GLN A 379 -7.16 -9.87 -6.78
C GLN A 379 -6.88 -11.10 -5.90
N MET A 380 -5.97 -10.99 -4.93
CA MET A 380 -5.68 -12.10 -4.02
C MET A 380 -6.86 -12.42 -3.10
N ARG A 381 -7.64 -11.41 -2.68
CA ARG A 381 -8.91 -11.62 -1.97
C ARG A 381 -9.93 -12.35 -2.81
N LEU A 382 -10.09 -12.01 -4.10
CA LEU A 382 -10.96 -12.73 -5.04
C LEU A 382 -10.59 -14.22 -5.12
N VAL A 383 -9.29 -14.52 -5.21
CA VAL A 383 -8.79 -15.91 -5.23
C VAL A 383 -9.13 -16.62 -3.92
N GLU A 384 -8.89 -15.98 -2.78
CA GLU A 384 -9.14 -16.56 -1.48
C GLU A 384 -10.63 -16.78 -1.20
N THR A 385 -11.49 -15.82 -1.51
CA THR A 385 -12.95 -15.99 -1.36
C THR A 385 -13.44 -17.13 -2.24
N ALA A 386 -12.95 -17.24 -3.48
CA ALA A 386 -13.31 -18.35 -4.36
C ALA A 386 -12.93 -19.72 -3.76
N PHE A 387 -11.77 -19.82 -3.10
CA PHE A 387 -11.38 -21.03 -2.39
C PHE A 387 -12.20 -21.28 -1.11
N CYS A 388 -12.61 -20.22 -0.42
CA CYS A 388 -13.24 -20.29 0.91
C CYS A 388 -14.78 -20.24 0.92
N ASP A 389 -15.45 -19.89 -0.19
CA ASP A 389 -16.91 -19.76 -0.25
C ASP A 389 -17.63 -21.04 0.22
N GLY A 390 -18.11 -21.06 1.46
CA GLY A 390 -18.79 -22.23 2.02
C GLY A 390 -17.96 -23.13 2.93
N ALA A 391 -16.73 -22.78 3.26
CA ALA A 391 -16.18 -23.24 4.51
C ALA A 391 -16.98 -22.57 5.64
N ALA A 392 -17.74 -23.36 6.41
CA ALA A 392 -18.26 -22.87 7.67
C ALA A 392 -17.07 -22.28 8.44
N ALA A 393 -17.14 -20.99 8.81
CA ALA A 393 -16.28 -20.47 9.85
C ALA A 393 -16.34 -21.48 11.00
N PRO A 394 -15.21 -21.90 11.61
CA PRO A 394 -15.27 -22.82 12.73
C PRO A 394 -16.26 -22.26 13.75
N ALA A 395 -17.39 -22.95 13.89
CA ALA A 395 -18.45 -22.54 14.79
C ALA A 395 -17.82 -22.50 16.19
N ALA A 396 -17.88 -21.35 16.84
CA ALA A 396 -17.72 -21.31 18.28
C ALA A 396 -18.74 -22.30 18.86
N SER A 397 -18.26 -23.40 19.43
CA SER A 397 -19.12 -24.39 20.07
C SER A 397 -20.04 -23.70 21.07
N PRO A 398 -21.37 -23.83 20.97
CA PRO A 398 -22.25 -23.44 22.05
C PRO A 398 -22.05 -24.47 23.17
N ALA A 399 -21.53 -24.02 24.31
CA ALA A 399 -21.50 -24.83 25.51
C ALA A 399 -22.96 -25.21 25.85
N ALA A 400 -23.26 -26.50 25.75
CA ALA A 400 -24.54 -27.05 26.14
C ALA A 400 -24.77 -26.81 27.63
N ALA A 401 -25.80 -26.04 27.95
CA ALA A 401 -26.36 -25.99 29.29
C ALA A 401 -26.85 -27.40 29.66
N ARG A 402 -26.13 -28.07 30.57
CA ARG A 402 -26.66 -29.19 31.34
C ARG A 402 -26.91 -28.71 32.77
N THR A 403 -28.19 -28.54 33.07
CA THR A 403 -28.72 -28.52 34.43
C THR A 403 -28.46 -29.88 35.08
N GLY A 404 -27.68 -29.89 36.16
CA GLY A 404 -27.44 -31.06 36.99
C GLY A 404 -26.79 -30.59 38.29
N GLY A 405 -27.61 -30.37 39.31
CA GLY A 405 -27.16 -29.90 40.61
C GLY A 405 -26.32 -30.94 41.33
N LEU A 406 -25.33 -30.46 42.08
CA LEU A 406 -24.77 -31.12 43.25
C LEU A 406 -24.28 -30.02 44.20
N THR A 407 -24.83 -30.09 45.40
CA THR A 407 -24.58 -29.24 46.56
C THR A 407 -23.15 -29.39 47.07
N ALA A 408 -22.46 -28.26 47.28
CA ALA A 408 -21.40 -28.14 48.28
C ALA A 408 -21.41 -26.73 48.88
N ALA A 409 -21.35 -26.68 50.21
CA ALA A 409 -21.48 -25.52 51.08
C ALA A 409 -20.28 -24.53 50.97
N PRO A 410 -20.33 -23.35 51.60
CA PRO A 410 -19.67 -22.14 51.12
C PRO A 410 -18.21 -22.05 51.58
N ALA A 411 -17.30 -21.88 50.65
CA ALA A 411 -15.99 -21.30 50.92
C ALA A 411 -16.02 -19.84 50.42
N ALA A 412 -16.08 -18.92 51.37
CA ALA A 412 -15.78 -17.52 51.13
C ALA A 412 -14.37 -17.43 50.53
N ALA A 413 -14.29 -17.05 49.26
CA ALA A 413 -13.08 -16.57 48.62
C ALA A 413 -13.41 -15.28 47.91
N ALA A 414 -13.09 -14.17 48.56
CA ALA A 414 -12.93 -12.89 47.90
C ALA A 414 -11.90 -13.07 46.75
N SER A 415 -12.34 -12.91 45.51
CA SER A 415 -11.46 -12.75 44.35
C SER A 415 -11.76 -11.39 43.71
N GLY A 416 -10.75 -10.53 43.75
CA GLY A 416 -10.87 -9.10 43.55
C GLY A 416 -11.16 -8.68 42.11
N LYS A 417 -11.60 -7.41 42.00
CA LYS A 417 -11.64 -6.60 40.78
C LYS A 417 -10.22 -6.38 40.20
N GLY A 418 -9.57 -7.41 39.67
CA GLY A 418 -8.25 -7.33 39.02
C GLY A 418 -8.37 -7.37 37.50
N GLY A 419 -7.95 -6.31 36.80
CA GLY A 419 -8.15 -6.10 35.37
C GLY A 419 -8.10 -4.61 34.98
N LEU A 420 -8.57 -4.26 33.78
CA LEU A 420 -8.56 -2.86 33.33
C LEU A 420 -9.57 -1.95 34.06
N SER A 421 -10.55 -2.50 34.78
CA SER A 421 -11.65 -1.75 35.42
C SER A 421 -11.17 -0.61 36.32
N ARG A 422 -10.07 -0.82 37.06
CA ARG A 422 -9.48 0.21 37.94
C ARG A 422 -9.11 1.50 37.20
N PHE A 423 -8.79 1.41 35.91
CA PHE A 423 -8.47 2.57 35.08
C PHE A 423 -9.72 3.26 34.53
N TYR A 424 -10.86 2.57 34.41
CA TYR A 424 -12.12 3.20 33.99
C TYR A 424 -12.83 3.90 35.15
N ASP A 425 -12.68 3.37 36.37
CA ASP A 425 -13.39 3.86 37.57
C ASP A 425 -12.68 5.06 38.25
N GLN A 426 -11.55 5.52 37.71
CA GLN A 426 -10.80 6.64 38.30
C GLN A 426 -11.56 7.97 38.16
N ARG A 427 -11.37 8.86 39.14
CA ARG A 427 -11.89 10.23 39.11
C ARG A 427 -10.74 11.19 38.86
N PRO A 428 -10.65 11.80 37.66
CA PRO A 428 -9.55 12.69 37.32
C PRO A 428 -9.63 13.97 38.16
N ASN A 429 -8.48 14.42 38.66
CA ASN A 429 -8.37 15.69 39.39
C ASN A 429 -8.25 16.85 38.41
N TRP A 430 -9.35 17.57 38.17
CA TRP A 430 -9.39 18.70 37.25
C TRP A 430 -8.76 19.96 37.86
N LYS A 431 -7.64 20.39 37.29
CA LYS A 431 -6.84 21.54 37.73
C LYS A 431 -6.76 22.61 36.63
N LYS A 432 -6.16 23.74 37.00
CA LYS A 432 -5.66 24.71 36.02
C LYS A 432 -4.65 24.02 35.09
N CYS A 433 -4.60 24.47 33.86
CA CYS A 433 -3.74 23.92 32.82
C CYS A 433 -2.30 24.44 32.91
N ALA A 434 -2.07 25.68 33.35
CA ALA A 434 -0.73 26.21 33.56
C ALA A 434 0.04 25.38 34.61
N LEU A 435 1.20 24.84 34.20
CA LEU A 435 2.09 24.10 35.08
C LEU A 435 2.99 25.04 35.92
N ASP A 436 3.41 26.15 35.32
CA ASP A 436 4.22 27.19 35.94
C ASP A 436 4.05 28.54 35.21
N ALA A 437 4.83 29.56 35.61
CA ALA A 437 4.74 30.90 35.04
C ALA A 437 5.22 30.99 33.58
N GLY A 438 6.02 30.03 33.09
CA GLY A 438 6.56 29.98 31.74
C GLY A 438 5.73 29.16 30.75
N ASP A 439 4.78 28.34 31.23
CA ASP A 439 3.92 27.48 30.41
C ASP A 439 2.83 28.26 29.65
N GLU A 440 3.18 28.79 28.47
CA GLU A 440 2.28 29.63 27.64
C GLU A 440 1.03 28.87 27.22
N VAL A 441 1.19 27.64 26.74
CA VAL A 441 0.08 26.76 26.34
C VAL A 441 -0.90 26.56 27.49
N GLY A 442 -0.40 26.31 28.69
CA GLY A 442 -1.25 26.14 29.87
C GLY A 442 -2.00 27.41 30.26
N ARG A 443 -1.36 28.59 30.12
CA ARG A 443 -2.01 29.89 30.36
C ARG A 443 -3.13 30.17 29.35
N GLU A 444 -2.87 29.95 28.06
CA GLU A 444 -3.88 30.13 27.00
C GLU A 444 -5.10 29.21 27.22
N LEU A 445 -4.86 27.96 27.64
CA LEU A 445 -5.93 27.04 27.99
C LEU A 445 -6.72 27.52 29.21
N ASP A 446 -6.06 28.02 30.26
CA ASP A 446 -6.73 28.57 31.44
C ASP A 446 -7.55 29.82 31.10
N GLU A 447 -7.03 30.72 30.26
CA GLU A 447 -7.72 31.93 29.78
C GLU A 447 -8.94 31.59 28.93
N ALA A 448 -8.87 30.54 28.11
CA ALA A 448 -10.00 30.01 27.38
C ALA A 448 -11.05 29.32 28.28
N GLY A 449 -10.74 29.08 29.56
CA GLY A 449 -11.60 28.38 30.51
C GLY A 449 -11.52 26.85 30.45
N ALA A 450 -10.47 26.30 29.83
CA ALA A 450 -10.21 24.87 29.85
C ALA A 450 -9.71 24.40 31.23
N ARG A 451 -9.88 23.11 31.50
CA ARG A 451 -9.34 22.44 32.68
C ARG A 451 -8.51 21.25 32.25
N CYS A 452 -7.42 20.99 32.95
CA CYS A 452 -6.51 19.88 32.62
C CYS A 452 -6.55 18.81 33.70
N ALA A 453 -6.30 17.56 33.30
CA ALA A 453 -6.21 16.42 34.19
C ALA A 453 -5.25 15.35 33.66
N ASP A 454 -4.74 14.52 34.57
CA ASP A 454 -3.92 13.36 34.25
C ASP A 454 -4.76 12.10 34.42
N VAL A 455 -4.86 11.29 33.36
CA VAL A 455 -5.55 10.00 33.36
C VAL A 455 -4.51 8.88 33.48
N THR A 456 -4.64 8.05 34.51
CA THR A 456 -3.71 6.93 34.73
C THR A 456 -4.06 5.77 33.81
N VAL A 457 -3.08 5.22 33.09
CA VAL A 457 -3.23 4.08 32.18
C VAL A 457 -2.11 3.05 32.43
N PRO A 458 -2.28 1.77 32.08
CA PRO A 458 -1.19 0.82 32.17
C PRO A 458 -0.13 1.12 31.12
N LEU A 459 1.15 0.98 31.48
CA LEU A 459 2.24 1.02 30.52
C LEU A 459 2.11 -0.14 29.53
N ASP A 460 1.97 -1.37 30.05
CA ASP A 460 1.74 -2.59 29.26
C ASP A 460 0.31 -3.10 29.47
N TYR A 461 -0.53 -2.99 28.45
CA TYR A 461 -1.92 -3.48 28.49
C TYR A 461 -2.05 -5.00 28.64
N ARG A 462 -0.98 -5.77 28.41
CA ARG A 462 -0.95 -7.22 28.67
C ARG A 462 -0.67 -7.52 30.15
N ARG A 463 -0.25 -6.52 30.93
CA ARG A 463 0.03 -6.60 32.36
C ARG A 463 -0.62 -5.41 33.08
N PRO A 464 -1.97 -5.34 33.11
CA PRO A 464 -2.70 -4.17 33.60
C PRO A 464 -2.43 -3.85 35.08
N GLU A 465 -2.01 -4.84 35.87
CA GLU A 465 -1.60 -4.65 37.28
C GLU A 465 -0.17 -4.12 37.45
N GLY A 466 0.61 -4.02 36.38
CA GLY A 466 1.99 -3.57 36.40
C GLY A 466 2.17 -2.05 36.48
N ARG A 467 3.32 -1.57 36.00
CA ARG A 467 3.67 -0.13 35.95
C ARG A 467 2.62 0.66 35.16
N THR A 468 2.33 1.85 35.63
CA THR A 468 1.40 2.79 35.00
C THR A 468 2.15 4.01 34.45
N ILE A 469 1.48 4.72 33.55
CA ILE A 469 1.85 6.06 33.07
C ILE A 469 0.64 6.98 33.14
N THR A 470 0.84 8.27 32.92
CA THR A 470 -0.25 9.25 32.82
C THR A 470 -0.41 9.73 31.37
N VAL A 471 -1.67 9.95 31.00
CA VAL A 471 -2.09 10.61 29.77
C VAL A 471 -2.73 11.93 30.15
N ALA A 472 -2.13 13.04 29.74
CA ALA A 472 -2.63 14.37 29.97
C ALA A 472 -3.77 14.70 29.01
N ILE A 473 -4.84 15.26 29.55
CA ILE A 473 -5.98 15.77 28.80
C ILE A 473 -6.30 17.20 29.20
N SER A 474 -6.72 17.99 28.22
CA SER A 474 -7.44 19.24 28.45
C SER A 474 -8.92 19.03 28.12
N ARG A 475 -9.79 19.73 28.82
CA ARG A 475 -11.21 19.78 28.51
C ARG A 475 -11.68 21.22 28.53
N LEU A 476 -12.20 21.66 27.40
CA LEU A 476 -12.91 22.90 27.28
C LEU A 476 -14.41 22.58 27.21
N ALA A 477 -15.13 22.88 28.29
CA ALA A 477 -16.55 22.52 28.42
C ALA A 477 -17.40 23.22 27.34
N ALA A 478 -18.49 22.58 26.93
CA ALA A 478 -19.50 23.20 26.06
C ALA A 478 -20.01 24.50 26.68
N SER A 479 -20.00 25.60 25.92
CA SER A 479 -20.55 26.88 26.37
C SER A 479 -22.06 27.00 26.13
N ASP A 480 -22.62 26.20 25.23
CA ASP A 480 -24.06 26.01 25.01
C ASP A 480 -24.49 24.68 25.65
N GLY A 481 -24.57 24.68 26.99
CA GLY A 481 -24.87 23.48 27.79
C GLY A 481 -26.27 22.91 27.55
N ASP A 482 -27.25 23.77 27.27
CA ASP A 482 -28.65 23.39 27.04
C ASP A 482 -28.82 22.58 25.74
N HIS A 483 -27.94 22.78 24.76
CA HIS A 483 -27.92 22.06 23.49
C HIS A 483 -26.67 21.18 23.31
N ARG A 484 -26.07 20.73 24.42
CA ARG A 484 -24.87 19.90 24.40
C ARG A 484 -25.09 18.63 23.55
N ILE A 485 -24.21 18.44 22.57
CA ILE A 485 -24.21 17.25 21.69
C ILE A 485 -23.44 16.10 22.35
N GLY A 486 -22.29 16.37 22.94
CA GLY A 486 -21.45 15.34 23.57
C GLY A 486 -20.01 15.78 23.75
N THR A 487 -19.14 14.81 23.97
CA THR A 487 -17.68 15.02 24.07
C THR A 487 -17.00 14.68 22.74
N MET A 488 -16.05 15.51 22.32
CA MET A 488 -15.22 15.31 21.13
C MET A 488 -13.74 15.22 21.51
N ILE A 489 -13.08 14.14 21.12
CA ILE A 489 -11.61 14.01 21.24
C ILE A 489 -10.96 14.54 19.96
N LEU A 490 -9.95 15.39 20.13
CA LEU A 490 -9.22 16.08 19.07
C LEU A 490 -7.82 15.48 18.89
N ASN A 491 -7.36 15.36 17.64
CA ASN A 491 -5.97 15.07 17.33
C ASN A 491 -5.56 15.69 15.99
N GLY A 492 -4.51 16.52 16.00
CA GLY A 492 -3.99 17.19 14.80
C GLY A 492 -3.06 16.34 13.93
N GLY A 493 -2.70 15.14 14.39
CA GLY A 493 -1.73 14.30 13.74
C GLY A 493 -0.30 14.60 14.16
N GLY A 494 0.65 14.49 13.24
CA GLY A 494 2.09 14.54 13.50
C GLY A 494 2.78 13.19 13.25
N PRO A 495 2.67 12.16 14.12
CA PRO A 495 2.06 12.15 15.47
C PRO A 495 2.58 13.25 16.41
N GLY A 496 1.69 13.88 17.18
CA GLY A 496 1.97 15.07 17.96
C GLY A 496 0.99 15.27 19.14
N PRO A 497 1.31 16.20 20.06
CA PRO A 497 0.44 16.56 21.17
C PRO A 497 -0.86 17.22 20.65
N ALA A 498 -1.89 17.25 21.50
CA ALA A 498 -3.18 17.82 21.17
C ALA A 498 -3.85 18.56 22.34
N ILE A 499 -3.17 18.70 23.48
CA ILE A 499 -3.72 19.33 24.69
C ILE A 499 -4.13 20.80 24.46
N ASP A 500 -3.50 21.49 23.52
CA ASP A 500 -3.71 22.90 23.18
C ASP A 500 -4.84 23.14 22.16
N MET A 501 -5.29 22.11 21.45
CA MET A 501 -6.26 22.24 20.35
C MET A 501 -7.66 22.79 20.71
N PRO A 502 -8.26 22.55 21.90
CA PRO A 502 -9.67 22.87 22.13
C PRO A 502 -10.12 24.32 21.84
N PRO A 503 -9.41 25.38 22.28
CA PRO A 503 -9.83 26.76 22.02
C PRO A 503 -9.84 27.10 20.53
N TYR A 504 -8.81 26.69 19.80
CA TYR A 504 -8.72 26.90 18.36
C TYR A 504 -9.77 26.09 17.60
N MET A 505 -9.95 24.81 17.92
CA MET A 505 -11.00 24.00 17.27
C MET A 505 -12.41 24.58 17.49
N ARG A 506 -12.66 25.17 18.67
CA ARG A 506 -13.93 25.87 18.94
C ARG A 506 -14.17 27.03 17.98
N SER A 507 -13.13 27.77 17.60
CA SER A 507 -13.26 28.96 16.75
C SER A 507 -13.62 28.60 15.29
N ILE A 508 -13.15 27.46 14.79
CA ILE A 508 -13.40 27.02 13.41
C ILE A 508 -14.65 26.13 13.25
N MET A 509 -15.14 25.54 14.35
CA MET A 509 -16.33 24.65 14.34
C MET A 509 -17.68 25.37 14.23
N GLY A 510 -17.67 26.69 14.03
CA GLY A 510 -18.88 27.51 13.89
C GLY A 510 -19.90 27.26 15.01
N LYS A 511 -21.17 27.05 14.65
CA LYS A 511 -22.25 26.78 15.62
C LYS A 511 -22.15 25.43 16.33
N ALA A 512 -21.36 24.49 15.82
CA ALA A 512 -21.17 23.20 16.46
C ALA A 512 -20.21 23.30 17.66
N GLY A 513 -19.17 24.14 17.56
CA GLY A 513 -18.11 24.28 18.58
C GLY A 513 -18.62 24.49 20.01
N PRO A 514 -19.53 25.47 20.26
CA PRO A 514 -20.11 25.72 21.58
C PRO A 514 -20.87 24.54 22.21
N ARG A 515 -21.30 23.55 21.41
CA ARG A 515 -22.15 22.43 21.86
C ARG A 515 -21.37 21.15 22.20
N TYR A 516 -20.05 21.18 22.05
CA TYR A 516 -19.18 20.07 22.40
C TYR A 516 -18.33 20.37 23.62
N ASP A 517 -18.19 19.38 24.49
CA ASP A 517 -17.01 19.30 25.36
C ASP A 517 -15.83 18.91 24.48
N LEU A 518 -14.90 19.85 24.25
CA LEU A 518 -13.73 19.62 23.42
C LEU A 518 -12.57 19.12 24.28
N VAL A 519 -12.04 17.96 23.93
CA VAL A 519 -10.98 17.29 24.69
C VAL A 519 -9.74 17.14 23.84
N GLY A 520 -8.67 17.83 24.24
CA GLY A 520 -7.33 17.60 23.73
C GLY A 520 -6.69 16.46 24.51
N MET A 521 -6.10 15.49 23.82
CA MET A 521 -5.41 14.36 24.45
C MET A 521 -4.01 14.23 23.87
N ASP A 522 -2.99 14.47 24.70
CA ASP A 522 -1.62 14.17 24.32
C ASP A 522 -1.44 12.66 24.25
N PRO A 523 -1.05 12.07 23.11
CA PRO A 523 -0.76 10.65 23.05
C PRO A 523 0.39 10.28 23.99
N ARG A 524 0.42 9.04 24.51
CA ARG A 524 1.60 8.56 25.26
C ARG A 524 2.88 8.84 24.45
N SER A 525 3.96 9.20 25.14
CA SER A 525 5.25 9.65 24.60
C SER A 525 5.32 11.08 24.06
N LEU A 526 4.20 11.79 23.96
CA LEU A 526 4.14 13.15 23.42
C LEU A 526 3.62 14.15 24.46
N GLY A 527 4.02 15.42 24.30
CA GLY A 527 3.57 16.51 25.15
C GLY A 527 3.75 16.20 26.63
N ARG A 528 2.65 16.32 27.39
CA ARG A 528 2.64 16.09 28.84
C ARG A 528 2.39 14.63 29.23
N SER A 529 2.16 13.74 28.25
CA SER A 529 1.81 12.33 28.45
C SER A 529 3.02 11.41 28.45
N ALA A 530 3.66 11.26 29.61
CA ALA A 530 4.85 10.40 29.79
C ALA A 530 5.88 10.56 28.64
N PRO A 531 6.38 11.79 28.43
CA PRO A 531 7.15 12.14 27.24
C PRO A 531 8.41 11.29 27.10
N VAL A 532 8.70 10.90 25.87
CA VAL A 532 9.98 10.29 25.50
C VAL A 532 10.92 11.39 25.05
N ASP A 533 12.02 11.55 25.76
CA ASP A 533 13.09 12.48 25.37
C ASP A 533 14.38 11.70 25.07
N CYS A 534 14.81 11.76 23.81
CA CYS A 534 16.05 11.16 23.36
C CYS A 534 17.22 12.15 23.41
N ARG A 535 17.01 13.42 23.78
CA ARG A 535 18.06 14.46 23.87
C ARG A 535 18.90 14.53 22.59
N GLY A 536 18.21 14.52 21.46
CA GLY A 536 18.77 14.64 20.13
C GLY A 536 19.09 16.10 19.79
N PRO A 537 19.91 16.33 18.75
CA PRO A 537 20.28 17.69 18.33
C PRO A 537 19.27 18.35 17.38
N SER A 538 18.02 17.87 17.35
CA SER A 538 16.97 18.28 16.41
C SER A 538 15.58 18.02 17.00
N GLY A 539 14.62 18.89 16.69
CA GLY A 539 13.19 18.70 16.95
C GLY A 539 12.50 17.72 16.00
N THR A 540 13.14 17.35 14.89
CA THR A 540 12.64 16.36 13.91
C THR A 540 13.65 15.27 13.60
N TRP A 541 13.16 14.09 13.22
CA TRP A 541 13.96 12.99 12.70
C TRP A 541 14.14 13.04 11.17
N ILE A 542 13.37 13.87 10.47
CA ILE A 542 13.36 13.94 9.00
C ILE A 542 14.66 14.59 8.52
N ARG A 543 15.35 13.93 7.57
CA ARG A 543 16.56 14.38 6.90
C ARG A 543 16.53 13.95 5.43
N SER A 544 16.99 14.81 4.52
CA SER A 544 17.32 14.38 3.16
C SER A 544 18.63 13.58 3.13
N ALA A 545 18.72 12.61 2.22
CA ALA A 545 19.97 11.93 1.90
C ALA A 545 20.99 12.84 1.19
N GLY A 546 20.58 14.04 0.78
CA GLY A 546 21.42 15.01 0.08
C GLY A 546 21.86 14.54 -1.31
N GLU A 547 22.84 15.26 -1.86
CA GLU A 547 23.32 15.09 -3.24
C GLU A 547 24.36 13.97 -3.39
N SER A 548 24.97 13.54 -2.28
CA SER A 548 26.16 12.68 -2.32
C SER A 548 26.05 11.49 -1.37
N ARG A 549 26.89 10.49 -1.63
CA ARG A 549 27.10 9.37 -0.70
C ARG A 549 27.48 9.86 0.71
N ALA A 550 28.35 10.86 0.79
CA ALA A 550 28.76 11.41 2.08
C ALA A 550 27.60 12.08 2.82
N SER A 551 26.70 12.76 2.11
CA SER A 551 25.48 13.34 2.68
C SER A 551 24.52 12.26 3.18
N PHE A 552 24.36 11.18 2.41
CA PHE A 552 23.59 10.02 2.84
C PHE A 552 24.17 9.41 4.12
N ASP A 553 25.49 9.18 4.17
CA ASP A 553 26.16 8.60 5.32
C ASP A 553 26.03 9.50 6.57
N ARG A 554 26.08 10.84 6.43
CA ARG A 554 25.77 11.78 7.53
C ARG A 554 24.33 11.64 8.03
N SER A 555 23.37 11.56 7.11
CA SER A 555 21.95 11.38 7.47
C SER A 555 21.69 10.04 8.17
N ALA A 556 22.36 8.97 7.74
CA ALA A 556 22.29 7.65 8.36
C ALA A 556 22.93 7.64 9.75
N ALA A 557 24.06 8.34 9.93
CA ALA A 557 24.71 8.50 11.23
C ALA A 557 23.83 9.27 12.21
N PHE A 558 23.16 10.35 11.77
CA PHE A 558 22.18 11.07 12.58
C PHE A 558 21.01 10.17 13.01
N ALA A 559 20.42 9.42 12.06
CA ALA A 559 19.34 8.49 12.35
C ALA A 559 19.75 7.43 13.39
N LYS A 560 20.97 6.90 13.28
CA LYS A 560 21.51 5.94 14.24
C LYS A 560 21.76 6.58 15.61
N ASP A 561 22.39 7.75 15.67
CA ASP A 561 22.67 8.45 16.93
C ASP A 561 21.37 8.75 17.71
N LEU A 562 20.33 9.23 17.02
CA LEU A 562 19.03 9.48 17.64
C LEU A 562 18.42 8.19 18.22
N ALA A 563 18.43 7.09 17.46
CA ALA A 563 17.95 5.79 17.95
C ALA A 563 18.76 5.26 19.15
N ASP A 564 20.09 5.38 19.11
CA ASP A 564 20.97 4.96 20.20
C ASP A 564 20.71 5.79 21.47
N ARG A 565 20.48 7.10 21.34
CA ARG A 565 20.12 7.95 22.48
C ARG A 565 18.78 7.56 23.07
N CYS A 566 17.75 7.37 22.25
CA CYS A 566 16.44 6.88 22.69
C CYS A 566 16.58 5.54 23.45
N ALA A 567 17.41 4.63 22.94
CA ALA A 567 17.69 3.36 23.57
C ALA A 567 18.36 3.50 24.95
N ARG A 568 19.18 4.53 25.18
CA ARG A 568 19.82 4.75 26.49
C ARG A 568 18.86 5.33 27.52
N THR A 569 17.97 6.24 27.11
CA THR A 569 17.13 7.00 28.05
C THR A 569 15.75 6.37 28.27
N ASN A 570 15.26 5.49 27.38
CA ASN A 570 13.85 5.09 27.35
C ASN A 570 13.57 3.58 27.18
N THR A 571 14.54 2.66 27.31
CA THR A 571 14.38 1.21 27.02
C THR A 571 13.13 0.57 27.63
N GLY A 572 12.76 0.97 28.85
CA GLY A 572 11.64 0.40 29.58
C GLY A 572 10.25 0.84 29.08
N VAL A 573 10.16 1.87 28.23
CA VAL A 573 8.88 2.41 27.71
C VAL A 573 8.72 2.22 26.21
N LEU A 574 9.82 2.22 25.44
CA LEU A 574 9.77 2.13 23.97
C LEU A 574 8.95 0.95 23.41
N PRO A 575 9.00 -0.28 23.99
CA PRO A 575 8.18 -1.40 23.50
C PRO A 575 6.67 -1.23 23.67
N HIS A 576 6.24 -0.21 24.43
CA HIS A 576 4.85 0.01 24.81
C HIS A 576 4.24 1.26 24.15
N ILE A 577 4.97 1.90 23.24
CA ILE A 577 4.53 3.05 22.47
C ILE A 577 4.12 2.56 21.08
N SER A 578 2.83 2.67 20.77
CA SER A 578 2.23 2.35 19.47
C SER A 578 0.85 2.99 19.38
N THR A 579 0.36 3.21 18.17
CA THR A 579 -0.99 3.73 17.90
C THR A 579 -2.07 2.83 18.49
N ARG A 580 -1.88 1.51 18.49
CA ARG A 580 -2.81 0.57 19.14
C ARG A 580 -2.95 0.85 20.63
N ASN A 581 -1.84 1.13 21.29
CA ASN A 581 -1.81 1.46 22.71
C ASN A 581 -2.35 2.87 22.98
N ILE A 582 -2.12 3.84 22.08
CA ILE A 582 -2.76 5.16 22.15
C ILE A 582 -4.28 5.04 22.00
N ALA A 583 -4.78 4.17 21.09
CA ALA A 583 -6.21 3.90 20.94
C ALA A 583 -6.82 3.28 22.21
N ARG A 584 -6.09 2.42 22.93
CA ARG A 584 -6.53 1.90 24.23
C ARG A 584 -6.59 2.97 25.30
N ASP A 585 -5.62 3.89 25.33
CA ASP A 585 -5.65 5.04 26.24
C ASP A 585 -6.86 5.92 25.94
N MET A 586 -7.16 6.14 24.67
CA MET A 586 -8.33 6.90 24.23
C MET A 586 -9.64 6.24 24.70
N ASP A 587 -9.73 4.90 24.76
CA ASP A 587 -10.91 4.23 25.32
C ASP A 587 -11.03 4.39 26.83
N ILE A 588 -9.90 4.38 27.56
CA ILE A 588 -9.90 4.68 28.99
C ILE A 588 -10.32 6.13 29.21
N VAL A 589 -9.77 7.10 28.47
CA VAL A 589 -10.15 8.51 28.54
C VAL A 589 -11.66 8.68 28.30
N ARG A 590 -12.22 8.04 27.25
CA ARG A 590 -13.67 8.01 27.01
C ARG A 590 -14.43 7.53 28.25
N GLY A 591 -14.01 6.41 28.83
CA GLY A 591 -14.64 5.82 30.01
C GLY A 591 -14.57 6.71 31.25
N VAL A 592 -13.41 7.32 31.51
CA VAL A 592 -13.14 8.22 32.64
C VAL A 592 -13.95 9.52 32.53
N LEU A 593 -14.20 9.99 31.32
CA LEU A 593 -15.10 11.11 31.04
C LEU A 593 -16.58 10.74 31.21
N GLY A 594 -16.90 9.48 31.51
CA GLY A 594 -18.27 8.98 31.69
C GLY A 594 -19.02 8.78 30.37
N GLU A 595 -18.32 8.79 29.24
CA GLU A 595 -18.95 8.78 27.93
C GLU A 595 -19.16 7.36 27.42
N ARG A 596 -20.37 7.02 26.95
CA ARG A 596 -20.59 5.72 26.27
C ARG A 596 -19.98 5.70 24.87
N LYS A 597 -20.05 6.86 24.19
CA LYS A 597 -19.47 7.16 22.89
C LYS A 597 -18.88 8.57 22.91
N VAL A 598 -17.86 8.80 22.10
CA VAL A 598 -17.30 10.13 21.86
C VAL A 598 -17.36 10.48 20.38
N SER A 599 -17.47 11.76 20.07
CA SER A 599 -17.14 12.27 18.74
C SER A 599 -15.62 12.36 18.59
N TYR A 600 -15.13 12.36 17.35
CA TYR A 600 -13.71 12.39 17.05
C TYR A 600 -13.42 13.33 15.88
N ASN A 601 -12.40 14.16 16.02
CA ASN A 601 -11.89 14.97 14.92
C ASN A 601 -10.37 14.77 14.82
N GLY A 602 -9.95 14.04 13.79
CA GLY A 602 -8.55 13.70 13.55
C GLY A 602 -8.08 14.27 12.22
N ALA A 603 -6.88 14.84 12.19
CA ALA A 603 -6.20 15.21 10.97
C ALA A 603 -4.90 14.44 10.79
N SER A 604 -4.46 14.19 9.56
CA SER A 604 -3.16 13.57 9.27
C SER A 604 -3.01 12.22 9.99
N TYR A 605 -1.95 12.00 10.78
CA TYR A 605 -1.83 10.83 11.67
C TYR A 605 -3.08 10.57 12.55
N GLY A 606 -3.78 11.62 12.97
CA GLY A 606 -5.03 11.51 13.71
C GLY A 606 -6.10 10.71 12.95
N THR A 607 -6.12 10.75 11.62
CA THR A 607 -7.06 9.91 10.85
C THR A 607 -6.74 8.43 11.00
N TYR A 608 -5.44 8.08 11.07
CA TYR A 608 -4.99 6.72 11.32
C TYR A 608 -5.37 6.29 12.74
N LEU A 609 -5.07 7.12 13.75
CA LEU A 609 -5.44 6.84 15.14
C LEU A 609 -6.95 6.64 15.32
N GLY A 610 -7.78 7.54 14.76
CA GLY A 610 -9.23 7.42 14.80
C GLY A 610 -9.76 6.16 14.13
N SER A 611 -9.14 5.76 13.01
CA SER A 611 -9.50 4.54 12.28
C SER A 611 -9.09 3.28 13.04
N VAL A 612 -7.91 3.26 13.66
CA VAL A 612 -7.45 2.18 14.55
C VAL A 612 -8.38 2.04 15.75
N TYR A 613 -8.78 3.16 16.36
CA TYR A 613 -9.73 3.15 17.47
C TYR A 613 -11.09 2.58 17.05
N ALA A 614 -11.62 3.01 15.91
CA ALA A 614 -12.88 2.51 15.39
C ALA A 614 -12.85 0.99 15.13
N ALA A 615 -11.72 0.47 14.62
CA ALA A 615 -11.53 -0.95 14.38
C ALA A 615 -11.41 -1.76 15.69
N MET A 616 -10.69 -1.23 16.68
CA MET A 616 -10.47 -1.89 17.97
C MET A 616 -11.68 -1.82 18.90
N PHE A 617 -12.47 -0.75 18.80
CA PHE A 617 -13.60 -0.43 19.69
C PHE A 617 -14.86 -0.06 18.89
N PRO A 618 -15.41 -0.99 18.09
CA PRO A 618 -16.55 -0.70 17.23
C PRO A 618 -17.75 -0.23 18.05
N GLY A 619 -18.43 0.81 17.56
CA GLY A 619 -19.61 1.38 18.22
C GLY A 619 -19.30 2.36 19.35
N ARG A 620 -18.03 2.72 19.61
CA ARG A 620 -17.65 3.75 20.59
C ARG A 620 -17.51 5.17 20.03
N LEU A 621 -17.61 5.32 18.71
CA LEU A 621 -17.62 6.62 18.05
C LEU A 621 -19.04 7.06 17.69
N ASP A 622 -19.30 8.36 17.83
CA ASP A 622 -20.54 9.02 17.40
C ASP A 622 -20.35 9.75 16.05
N ARG A 623 -19.86 11.00 16.06
CA ARG A 623 -19.52 11.75 14.84
C ARG A 623 -18.02 11.76 14.62
N VAL A 624 -17.58 11.46 13.41
CA VAL A 624 -16.17 11.26 13.08
C VAL A 624 -15.80 12.13 11.88
N VAL A 625 -14.85 13.03 12.07
CA VAL A 625 -14.22 13.81 11.00
C VAL A 625 -12.79 13.32 10.82
N LEU A 626 -12.43 12.96 9.59
CA LEU A 626 -11.09 12.52 9.19
C LEU A 626 -10.58 13.48 8.10
N ASP A 627 -9.72 14.40 8.48
CA ASP A 627 -9.21 15.46 7.61
C ASP A 627 -7.79 15.12 7.12
N SER A 628 -7.58 15.00 5.81
CA SER A 628 -6.29 14.63 5.23
C SER A 628 -5.79 13.26 5.71
N SER A 629 -6.41 12.23 5.13
CA SER A 629 -6.35 10.86 5.62
C SER A 629 -5.11 10.08 5.18
N VAL A 630 -4.49 9.43 6.16
CA VAL A 630 -3.42 8.42 5.97
C VAL A 630 -3.99 7.11 5.44
N ASP A 631 -3.25 6.47 4.52
CA ASP A 631 -3.49 5.08 4.10
C ASP A 631 -3.04 4.10 5.20
N PRO A 632 -3.96 3.41 5.88
CA PRO A 632 -3.62 2.52 6.99
C PRO A 632 -2.85 1.28 6.56
N THR A 633 -2.84 0.93 5.27
CA THR A 633 -2.08 -0.22 4.73
C THR A 633 -0.61 0.11 4.49
N ARG A 634 -0.25 1.40 4.48
CA ARG A 634 1.11 1.90 4.23
C ARG A 634 1.71 2.65 5.42
N PHE A 635 0.93 2.89 6.47
CA PHE A 635 1.43 3.60 7.64
C PHE A 635 2.56 2.83 8.35
N GLY A 636 3.63 3.56 8.68
CA GLY A 636 4.81 3.00 9.35
C GLY A 636 6.07 3.80 9.05
N PRO A 637 7.27 3.21 9.27
CA PRO A 637 8.56 3.88 9.07
C PRO A 637 8.84 4.43 7.67
N ARG A 638 8.00 4.12 6.68
CA ARG A 638 8.15 4.54 5.28
C ARG A 638 7.03 5.48 4.83
N LEU A 639 6.27 6.08 5.77
CA LEU A 639 5.05 6.83 5.50
C LEU A 639 5.20 8.03 4.52
N LEU A 640 6.39 8.62 4.41
CA LEU A 640 6.64 9.73 3.49
C LEU A 640 6.84 9.26 2.05
N ALA A 641 7.23 8.00 1.83
CA ALA A 641 7.49 7.47 0.50
C ALA A 641 6.20 7.42 -0.33
N GLY A 642 6.24 7.96 -1.55
CA GLY A 642 5.06 8.12 -2.40
C GLY A 642 4.43 9.52 -2.37
N THR A 643 4.97 10.44 -1.56
CA THR A 643 4.54 11.86 -1.54
C THR A 643 5.32 12.74 -2.51
N GLU A 644 6.32 12.19 -3.23
CA GLU A 644 7.26 12.95 -4.05
C GLU A 644 6.55 13.78 -5.12
N GLY A 645 5.66 13.15 -5.89
CA GLY A 645 4.94 13.83 -6.97
C GLY A 645 4.06 14.98 -6.50
N ALA A 646 3.43 14.87 -5.32
CA ALA A 646 2.65 15.96 -4.74
C ALA A 646 3.54 17.13 -4.31
N ASN A 647 4.71 16.84 -3.74
CA ASN A 647 5.67 17.88 -3.36
C ASN A 647 6.33 18.53 -4.60
N ASP A 648 6.65 17.77 -5.65
CA ASP A 648 7.14 18.31 -6.92
C ASP A 648 6.09 19.20 -7.61
N HIS A 649 4.81 18.81 -7.56
CA HIS A 649 3.70 19.63 -8.03
C HIS A 649 3.62 20.96 -7.27
N ALA A 650 3.55 20.90 -5.93
CA ALA A 650 3.46 22.08 -5.07
C ALA A 650 4.68 23.00 -5.23
N LEU A 651 5.90 22.44 -5.32
CA LEU A 651 7.11 23.22 -5.58
C LEU A 651 7.03 23.93 -6.94
N GLY A 652 6.53 23.24 -7.96
CA GLY A 652 6.32 23.81 -9.28
C GLY A 652 5.30 24.96 -9.30
N ALA A 653 4.20 24.80 -8.57
CA ALA A 653 3.18 25.82 -8.41
C ALA A 653 3.71 27.04 -7.64
N TRP A 654 4.40 26.80 -6.53
CA TRP A 654 5.08 27.84 -5.76
C TRP A 654 6.14 28.57 -6.60
N ALA A 655 6.94 27.87 -7.39
CA ALA A 655 7.95 28.49 -8.26
C ALA A 655 7.31 29.40 -9.32
N ALA A 656 6.16 29.01 -9.88
CA ALA A 656 5.40 29.87 -10.79
C ALA A 656 4.82 31.11 -10.09
N TRP A 657 4.42 30.98 -8.82
CA TRP A 657 3.95 32.09 -7.99
C TRP A 657 5.09 33.07 -7.65
N ALA A 658 6.26 32.54 -7.29
CA ALA A 658 7.44 33.32 -6.93
C ALA A 658 8.03 34.06 -8.13
N ALA A 659 8.05 33.44 -9.31
CA ALA A 659 8.55 34.05 -10.54
C ALA A 659 7.81 35.34 -10.93
N LYS A 660 6.49 35.41 -10.70
CA LYS A 660 5.68 36.62 -10.90
C LYS A 660 6.06 37.77 -9.95
N ARG A 661 6.89 37.50 -8.94
CA ARG A 661 7.30 38.39 -7.86
C ARG A 661 8.82 38.49 -7.76
N ASP A 662 9.53 38.26 -8.85
CA ASP A 662 11.00 38.28 -8.89
C ASP A 662 11.58 39.61 -8.38
N SER A 663 10.93 40.74 -8.67
CA SER A 663 11.37 42.06 -8.16
C SER A 663 11.38 42.15 -6.62
N ALA A 664 10.59 41.33 -5.93
CA ALA A 664 10.54 41.28 -4.46
C ALA A 664 11.55 40.28 -3.88
N TYR A 665 11.72 39.11 -4.52
CA TYR A 665 12.46 37.98 -3.92
C TYR A 665 13.79 37.65 -4.62
N GLY A 666 13.98 38.06 -5.88
CA GLY A 666 15.22 37.86 -6.65
C GLY A 666 15.56 36.39 -6.89
N LEU A 667 14.55 35.55 -7.14
CA LEU A 667 14.70 34.10 -7.30
C LEU A 667 14.71 33.64 -8.76
N GLY A 668 14.37 34.53 -9.71
CA GLY A 668 14.27 34.25 -11.14
C GLY A 668 12.93 34.72 -11.73
N GLY A 669 12.97 35.18 -12.99
CA GLY A 669 11.80 35.75 -13.68
C GLY A 669 10.82 34.73 -14.26
N THR A 670 11.19 33.45 -14.31
CA THR A 670 10.33 32.36 -14.78
C THR A 670 10.29 31.20 -13.78
N ARG A 671 9.26 30.34 -13.89
CA ARG A 671 9.17 29.10 -13.10
C ARG A 671 10.46 28.26 -13.21
N ALA A 672 11.03 28.17 -14.41
CA ALA A 672 12.24 27.41 -14.66
C ALA A 672 13.45 28.01 -13.93
N ASP A 673 13.59 29.34 -13.95
CA ASP A 673 14.66 30.05 -13.26
C ASP A 673 14.58 29.85 -11.75
N VAL A 674 13.38 29.97 -11.16
CA VAL A 674 13.19 29.75 -9.72
C VAL A 674 13.54 28.31 -9.32
N LEU A 675 13.12 27.32 -10.11
CA LEU A 675 13.49 25.91 -9.87
C LEU A 675 15.00 25.68 -10.02
N GLU A 676 15.67 26.39 -10.92
CA GLU A 676 17.12 26.32 -11.05
C GLU A 676 17.83 26.98 -9.87
N THR A 677 17.32 28.11 -9.37
CA THR A 677 17.78 28.73 -8.12
C THR A 677 17.69 27.73 -6.97
N VAL A 678 16.54 27.05 -6.79
CA VAL A 678 16.36 26.02 -5.75
C VAL A 678 17.41 24.92 -5.88
N ARG A 679 17.59 24.35 -7.08
CA ARG A 679 18.61 23.30 -7.33
C ARG A 679 20.02 23.81 -7.07
N GLY A 680 20.32 25.04 -7.47
CA GLY A 680 21.59 25.70 -7.23
C GLY A 680 21.90 25.85 -5.74
N LEU A 681 20.90 26.20 -4.93
CA LEU A 681 21.04 26.32 -3.48
C LEU A 681 21.33 24.97 -2.81
N VAL A 682 20.62 23.90 -3.19
CA VAL A 682 20.88 22.55 -2.66
C VAL A 682 22.30 22.10 -3.01
N LYS A 683 22.73 22.30 -4.27
CA LYS A 683 24.11 21.99 -4.69
C LYS A 683 25.15 22.85 -3.97
N ALA A 684 24.86 24.12 -3.69
CA ALA A 684 25.75 24.98 -2.92
C ALA A 684 25.89 24.47 -1.47
N ALA A 685 24.76 24.16 -0.82
CA ALA A 685 24.71 23.60 0.53
C ALA A 685 25.41 22.24 0.63
N ALA A 686 25.43 21.44 -0.43
CA ALA A 686 26.15 20.17 -0.51
C ALA A 686 27.67 20.36 -0.52
N ARG A 687 28.17 21.43 -1.16
CA ARG A 687 29.61 21.76 -1.20
C ARG A 687 30.08 22.40 0.09
N THR A 688 29.31 23.33 0.62
CA THR A 688 29.62 24.03 1.86
C THR A 688 28.32 24.44 2.54
N PRO A 689 28.08 24.04 3.80
CA PRO A 689 26.86 24.42 4.51
C PRO A 689 26.65 25.94 4.52
N LEU A 690 25.45 26.37 4.19
CA LEU A 690 25.08 27.79 4.12
C LEU A 690 25.07 28.38 5.54
N ALA A 691 25.80 29.48 5.72
CA ALA A 691 25.85 30.20 7.00
C ALA A 691 24.70 31.21 7.08
N VAL A 692 23.71 30.94 7.93
CA VAL A 692 22.57 31.82 8.19
C VAL A 692 22.52 32.10 9.68
N GLY A 693 22.95 33.29 10.09
CA GLY A 693 23.17 33.63 11.49
C GLY A 693 24.02 32.57 12.21
N ARG A 694 23.46 32.00 13.28
CA ARG A 694 24.10 30.93 14.07
C ARG A 694 24.03 29.54 13.43
N TYR A 695 23.21 29.35 12.39
CA TYR A 695 22.94 28.04 11.81
C TYR A 695 23.89 27.70 10.66
N ARG A 696 23.99 26.40 10.39
CA ARG A 696 24.67 25.82 9.23
C ARG A 696 23.69 24.89 8.52
N VAL A 697 23.25 25.28 7.33
CA VAL A 697 22.24 24.55 6.57
C VAL A 697 22.93 23.82 5.43
N ASP A 698 22.95 22.48 5.48
CA ASP A 698 23.52 21.64 4.44
C ASP A 698 22.44 21.05 3.51
N ASP A 699 22.86 20.22 2.55
CA ASP A 699 21.99 19.56 1.58
C ASP A 699 21.08 18.48 2.18
N THR A 700 21.30 18.08 3.45
CA THR A 700 20.36 17.23 4.16
C THR A 700 19.18 18.03 4.72
N MET A 701 19.35 19.36 4.88
CA MET A 701 18.43 20.26 5.58
C MET A 701 17.64 21.23 4.74
N LEU A 702 18.24 21.79 3.70
CA LEU A 702 17.51 22.69 2.81
C LEU A 702 16.25 22.04 2.21
N PRO A 703 16.26 20.76 1.77
CA PRO A 703 15.05 20.10 1.29
C PRO A 703 13.94 19.95 2.32
N VAL A 704 14.27 19.92 3.62
CA VAL A 704 13.25 19.85 4.69
C VAL A 704 12.54 21.18 4.85
N VAL A 705 13.25 22.32 4.73
CA VAL A 705 12.62 23.66 4.71
C VAL A 705 11.64 23.79 3.54
N LEU A 706 12.03 23.30 2.35
CA LEU A 706 11.12 23.23 1.21
C LEU A 706 9.91 22.35 1.53
N PHE A 707 10.15 21.13 2.02
CA PHE A 707 9.09 20.18 2.35
C PHE A 707 8.09 20.82 3.30
N ASP A 708 8.53 21.34 4.45
CA ASP A 708 7.68 21.88 5.52
C ASP A 708 6.79 23.03 5.06
N ASN A 709 7.31 23.93 4.22
CA ASN A 709 6.59 25.10 3.72
C ASN A 709 5.67 24.83 2.51
N LEU A 710 5.74 23.65 1.88
CA LEU A 710 4.87 23.24 0.76
C LEU A 710 3.59 22.52 1.22
N GLY A 711 3.20 22.66 2.48
CA GLY A 711 1.98 22.07 3.05
C GLY A 711 0.69 22.86 2.79
N THR A 712 0.77 24.06 2.21
CA THR A 712 -0.37 24.93 1.89
C THR A 712 -0.03 25.86 0.73
N ASP A 713 -1.02 26.22 -0.08
CA ASP A 713 -0.89 27.19 -1.18
C ASP A 713 -1.25 28.63 -0.79
N GLU A 714 -1.53 28.90 0.48
CA GLU A 714 -1.82 30.24 0.97
C GLU A 714 -0.67 31.22 0.71
N ASP A 715 -1.02 32.44 0.27
CA ASP A 715 -0.06 33.47 -0.14
C ASP A 715 0.96 33.81 0.97
N ARG A 716 0.55 33.77 2.25
CA ARG A 716 1.45 33.99 3.39
C ARG A 716 2.55 32.93 3.45
N ALA A 717 2.20 31.65 3.36
CA ALA A 717 3.18 30.56 3.41
C ALA A 717 4.11 30.60 2.20
N ARG A 718 3.57 30.90 1.01
CA ARG A 718 4.36 31.07 -0.21
C ARG A 718 5.37 32.21 -0.09
N ALA A 719 4.98 33.32 0.53
CA ALA A 719 5.86 34.47 0.80
C ALA A 719 6.99 34.09 1.78
N VAL A 720 6.66 33.45 2.90
CA VAL A 720 7.67 32.98 3.88
C VAL A 720 8.71 32.09 3.21
N LEU A 721 8.30 31.13 2.37
CA LEU A 721 9.24 30.29 1.65
C LEU A 721 10.12 31.08 0.67
N ALA A 722 9.56 32.05 -0.05
CA ALA A 722 10.31 32.90 -0.97
C ALA A 722 11.34 33.77 -0.23
N GLU A 723 10.99 34.33 0.92
CA GLU A 723 11.90 35.07 1.78
C GLU A 723 13.03 34.18 2.30
N SER A 724 12.71 32.98 2.78
CA SER A 724 13.68 31.99 3.25
C SER A 724 14.68 31.60 2.16
N LEU A 725 14.23 31.33 0.93
CA LEU A 725 15.14 31.06 -0.18
C LEU A 725 15.96 32.29 -0.59
N GLY A 726 15.41 33.51 -0.45
CA GLY A 726 16.17 34.75 -0.64
C GLY A 726 17.31 34.89 0.38
N VAL A 727 17.10 34.49 1.64
CA VAL A 727 18.14 34.42 2.67
C VAL A 727 19.21 33.40 2.28
N PHE A 728 18.81 32.18 1.87
CA PHE A 728 19.76 31.15 1.43
C PHE A 728 20.55 31.56 0.19
N ALA A 729 19.94 32.26 -0.77
CA ALA A 729 20.63 32.79 -1.95
C ALA A 729 21.71 33.82 -1.58
N LYS A 730 21.43 34.72 -0.64
CA LYS A 730 22.42 35.67 -0.13
C LYS A 730 23.56 34.94 0.60
N ALA A 731 23.24 33.95 1.42
CA ALA A 731 24.24 33.13 2.12
C ALA A 731 25.11 32.32 1.14
N ALA A 732 24.53 31.72 0.10
CA ALA A 732 25.25 30.99 -0.95
C ALA A 732 26.17 31.90 -1.76
N ALA A 733 25.86 33.20 -1.87
CA ALA A 733 26.72 34.22 -2.45
C ALA A 733 27.81 34.74 -1.48
N GLY A 734 28.00 34.10 -0.32
CA GLY A 734 29.04 34.44 0.66
C GLY A 734 28.72 35.64 1.55
N LYS A 735 27.48 36.16 1.53
CA LYS A 735 27.08 37.26 2.41
C LYS A 735 26.75 36.74 3.82
N SER A 736 27.23 37.45 4.84
CA SER A 736 26.74 37.27 6.20
C SER A 736 25.30 37.81 6.29
N ILE A 737 24.36 36.97 6.69
CA ILE A 737 22.94 37.30 6.73
C ILE A 737 22.28 36.63 7.95
N GLN A 738 21.35 37.33 8.59
CA GLN A 738 20.51 36.77 9.65
C GLN A 738 19.24 36.16 9.03
N PRO A 739 18.68 35.09 9.64
CA PRO A 739 17.37 34.59 9.24
C PRO A 739 16.27 35.63 9.50
N THR A 740 15.15 35.51 8.78
CA THR A 740 13.88 36.16 9.20
C THR A 740 13.40 35.53 10.51
N LYS A 741 12.41 36.13 11.18
CA LYS A 741 11.87 35.57 12.43
C LYS A 741 11.35 34.15 12.21
N GLU A 742 10.54 33.98 11.18
CA GLU A 742 9.93 32.70 10.81
C GLU A 742 11.01 31.65 10.46
N LEU A 743 12.05 32.04 9.72
CA LEU A 743 13.15 31.14 9.41
C LEU A 743 14.04 30.84 10.63
N ASP A 744 14.20 31.77 11.57
CA ASP A 744 14.94 31.52 12.82
C ASP A 744 14.25 30.46 13.67
N GLU A 745 12.94 30.57 13.83
CA GLU A 745 12.11 29.60 14.55
C GLU A 745 12.16 28.21 13.88
N GLU A 746 12.02 28.16 12.55
CA GLU A 746 12.13 26.92 11.78
C GLU A 746 13.53 26.29 11.88
N LEU A 747 14.61 27.07 11.70
CA LEU A 747 15.97 26.55 11.80
C LEU A 747 16.35 26.18 13.23
N ALA A 748 15.82 26.87 14.25
CA ALA A 748 15.99 26.48 15.64
C ALA A 748 15.39 25.08 15.88
N PHE A 749 14.18 24.82 15.39
CA PHE A 749 13.53 23.51 15.46
C PHE A 749 14.31 22.43 14.69
N LEU A 750 14.78 22.73 13.47
CA LEU A 750 15.44 21.74 12.60
C LEU A 750 16.88 21.40 13.00
N LEU A 751 17.62 22.36 13.57
CA LEU A 751 19.08 22.29 13.74
C LEU A 751 19.56 22.38 15.19
N THR A 752 18.66 22.50 16.16
CA THR A 752 19.02 22.52 17.58
C THR A 752 18.21 21.49 18.37
N GLY A 753 18.61 21.22 19.61
CA GLY A 753 17.85 20.34 20.50
C GLY A 753 16.51 20.91 20.98
N ALA A 754 16.11 22.11 20.53
CA ALA A 754 14.78 22.65 20.77
C ALA A 754 13.72 21.67 20.26
N GLU A 755 12.68 21.44 21.07
CA GLU A 755 11.62 20.47 20.77
C GLU A 755 12.11 19.04 20.48
N SER A 756 13.30 18.64 20.96
CA SER A 756 13.77 17.26 20.76
C SER A 756 12.81 16.21 21.33
N VAL A 757 12.06 16.57 22.39
CA VAL A 757 11.00 15.73 22.98
C VAL A 757 9.87 15.44 21.99
N TYR A 758 9.50 16.41 21.13
CA TYR A 758 8.48 16.24 20.10
C TYR A 758 8.93 15.20 19.07
N GLY A 759 10.10 15.39 18.45
CA GLY A 759 10.65 14.46 17.47
C GLY A 759 10.95 13.07 18.05
N SER A 760 11.35 13.00 19.32
CA SER A 760 11.59 11.76 20.05
C SER A 760 10.31 10.94 20.24
N GLY A 761 9.24 11.57 20.73
CA GLY A 761 7.93 10.95 20.89
C GLY A 761 7.33 10.51 19.54
N GLN A 762 7.40 11.37 18.52
CA GLN A 762 6.93 11.05 17.17
C GLN A 762 7.64 9.82 16.60
N THR A 763 8.97 9.78 16.74
CA THR A 763 9.79 8.64 16.29
C THR A 763 9.39 7.36 17.02
N ALA A 764 9.17 7.42 18.34
CA ALA A 764 8.79 6.25 19.14
C ALA A 764 7.45 5.63 18.69
N ILE A 765 6.48 6.46 18.30
CA ILE A 765 5.19 5.98 17.77
C ILE A 765 5.39 5.31 16.41
N ILE A 766 6.05 5.98 15.47
CA ILE A 766 6.23 5.45 14.10
C ILE A 766 7.01 4.13 14.11
N CYS A 767 8.09 4.04 14.89
CA CYS A 767 8.90 2.83 14.98
C CYS A 767 8.22 1.71 15.80
N GLY A 768 7.27 2.06 16.67
CA GLY A 768 6.47 1.13 17.47
C GLY A 768 5.31 0.49 16.71
N ASP A 769 4.86 1.12 15.62
CA ASP A 769 3.70 0.65 14.83
C ASP A 769 4.04 -0.39 13.77
N ALA A 770 5.20 -0.28 13.11
CA ALA A 770 5.62 -1.25 12.09
C ALA A 770 7.14 -1.42 12.03
N ALA A 771 7.59 -2.59 11.58
CA ALA A 771 9.00 -2.89 11.47
C ALA A 771 9.62 -2.17 10.26
N ALA A 772 10.80 -1.57 10.45
CA ALA A 772 11.57 -0.96 9.37
C ALA A 772 12.64 -1.93 8.81
N PRO A 773 12.96 -1.87 7.51
CA PRO A 773 14.20 -2.43 6.98
C PRO A 773 15.42 -1.90 7.76
N ARG A 774 16.30 -2.82 8.18
CA ARG A 774 17.45 -2.51 9.06
C ARG A 774 18.72 -2.08 8.31
N ASP A 775 18.83 -2.43 7.03
CA ASP A 775 19.99 -2.16 6.18
C ASP A 775 19.91 -0.75 5.58
N PRO A 776 20.81 0.20 5.91
CA PRO A 776 20.81 1.53 5.30
C PRO A 776 20.93 1.49 3.76
N GLU A 777 21.63 0.50 3.20
CA GLU A 777 21.78 0.36 1.75
C GLU A 777 20.47 -0.02 1.04
N PHE A 778 19.45 -0.48 1.77
CA PHE A 778 18.09 -0.60 1.22
C PHE A 778 17.53 0.77 0.84
N TYR A 779 17.64 1.75 1.76
CA TYR A 779 17.12 3.10 1.57
C TYR A 779 17.89 3.84 0.49
N ARG A 780 19.23 3.76 0.51
CA ARG A 780 20.06 4.40 -0.53
C ARG A 780 19.69 3.89 -1.92
N ARG A 781 19.55 2.58 -2.10
CA ARG A 781 19.14 2.02 -3.40
C ARG A 781 17.75 2.47 -3.81
N ASP A 782 16.83 2.62 -2.86
CA ASP A 782 15.50 3.14 -3.17
C ASP A 782 15.51 4.63 -3.54
N ILE A 783 16.32 5.44 -2.87
CA ILE A 783 16.55 6.83 -3.24
C ILE A 783 17.09 6.90 -4.67
N GLU A 784 18.17 6.19 -4.99
CA GLU A 784 18.79 6.29 -6.32
C GLU A 784 17.87 5.81 -7.45
N ARG A 785 16.99 4.83 -7.21
CA ARG A 785 15.96 4.41 -8.19
C ARG A 785 14.93 5.51 -8.50
N ASN A 786 14.67 6.40 -7.55
CA ASN A 786 13.61 7.40 -7.66
C ASN A 786 14.15 8.83 -7.83
N ARG A 787 15.46 9.03 -7.65
CA ARG A 787 16.11 10.35 -7.67
C ARG A 787 15.96 11.05 -9.02
N GLU A 788 15.99 10.32 -10.13
CA GLU A 788 15.82 10.93 -11.45
C GLU A 788 14.41 11.54 -11.62
N ALA A 789 13.38 10.82 -11.16
CA ALA A 789 11.99 11.28 -11.26
C ALA A 789 11.67 12.42 -10.28
N SER A 790 12.28 12.42 -9.10
CA SER A 790 12.11 13.48 -8.08
C SER A 790 13.45 13.79 -7.40
N PRO A 791 14.27 14.68 -7.96
CA PRO A 791 15.63 14.93 -7.48
C PRO A 791 15.69 15.53 -6.07
N LEU A 792 14.70 16.33 -5.69
CA LEU A 792 14.67 17.01 -4.39
C LEU A 792 13.98 16.18 -3.31
N PHE A 793 12.83 15.58 -3.64
CA PHE A 793 12.00 14.94 -2.63
C PHE A 793 12.24 13.44 -2.48
N ALA A 794 12.64 12.69 -3.52
CA ALA A 794 12.97 11.28 -3.33
C ALA A 794 14.11 11.05 -2.29
N PRO A 795 15.20 11.85 -2.27
CA PRO A 795 16.21 11.77 -1.22
C PRO A 795 15.69 12.06 0.19
N LEU A 796 14.58 12.80 0.34
CA LEU A 796 13.97 13.14 1.63
C LEU A 796 12.95 12.08 2.06
N THR A 797 11.98 11.79 1.20
CA THR A 797 10.82 10.94 1.52
C THR A 797 11.17 9.46 1.63
N ARG A 798 12.26 9.03 0.97
CA ARG A 798 12.72 7.62 0.94
C ARG A 798 13.97 7.38 1.76
N ASN A 799 14.42 8.36 2.54
CA ASN A 799 15.64 8.24 3.31
C ASN A 799 15.54 7.22 4.45
N VAL A 800 16.71 6.78 4.92
CA VAL A 800 16.85 6.07 6.18
C VAL A 800 16.46 7.00 7.34
N ASN A 801 15.82 6.42 8.35
CA ASN A 801 15.40 7.14 9.56
C ASN A 801 15.69 6.30 10.81
N PRO A 802 15.49 6.84 12.03
CA PRO A 802 15.87 6.15 13.27
C PRO A 802 15.23 4.77 13.43
N CYS A 803 14.09 4.49 12.78
CA CYS A 803 13.43 3.19 12.89
C CYS A 803 14.28 2.03 12.36
N ALA A 804 15.17 2.28 11.39
CA ALA A 804 16.13 1.28 10.91
C ALA A 804 17.10 0.82 12.02
N PHE A 805 17.34 1.65 13.03
CA PHE A 805 18.25 1.39 14.14
C PHE A 805 17.52 1.18 15.47
N TRP A 806 16.18 1.17 15.47
CA TRP A 806 15.39 1.16 16.69
C TRP A 806 15.66 -0.06 17.59
N PRO A 807 15.81 0.11 18.91
CA PRO A 807 16.21 -0.98 19.81
C PRO A 807 15.10 -2.02 20.01
N ALA A 808 13.84 -1.64 19.82
CA ALA A 808 12.67 -2.49 19.99
C ALA A 808 12.08 -2.89 18.62
N ARG A 809 11.47 -4.07 18.56
CA ARG A 809 10.53 -4.43 17.49
C ARG A 809 9.10 -4.11 17.95
N PRO A 810 8.18 -3.79 17.03
CA PRO A 810 6.76 -3.65 17.35
C PRO A 810 6.25 -4.84 18.17
N ALA A 811 5.62 -4.56 19.31
CA ALA A 811 5.13 -5.60 20.21
C ALA A 811 3.87 -6.31 19.69
N GLU A 812 3.13 -5.65 18.80
CA GLU A 812 1.93 -6.17 18.15
C GLU A 812 2.04 -5.90 16.64
N ARG A 813 1.26 -6.65 15.84
CA ARG A 813 1.06 -6.31 14.42
C ARG A 813 0.25 -5.01 14.30
N PRO A 814 0.40 -4.26 13.19
CA PRO A 814 -0.48 -3.14 12.87
C PRO A 814 -1.96 -3.52 12.98
N ALA A 815 -2.81 -2.58 13.39
CA ALA A 815 -4.25 -2.84 13.43
C ALA A 815 -4.82 -2.96 12.02
N GLU A 816 -5.70 -3.94 11.81
CA GLU A 816 -6.47 -4.06 10.57
C GLU A 816 -7.58 -3.01 10.57
N VAL A 817 -7.41 -1.98 9.73
CA VAL A 817 -8.41 -0.91 9.57
C VAL A 817 -9.41 -1.30 8.48
N GLY A 818 -10.70 -1.16 8.80
CA GLY A 818 -11.79 -1.36 7.87
C GLY A 818 -13.10 -1.64 8.58
N GLY A 819 -14.20 -1.68 7.84
CA GLY A 819 -15.53 -1.98 8.37
C GLY A 819 -16.51 -0.84 8.19
N ARG A 820 -17.62 -0.85 8.94
CA ARG A 820 -18.63 0.21 8.86
C ARG A 820 -18.26 1.35 9.79
N LEU A 821 -17.92 2.51 9.24
CA LEU A 821 -17.67 3.75 9.98
C LEU A 821 -18.25 4.93 9.19
N PRO A 822 -19.40 5.50 9.61
CA PRO A 822 -19.99 6.68 8.97
C PRO A 822 -19.22 7.97 9.30
N ALA A 823 -18.00 8.08 8.79
CA ALA A 823 -17.15 9.26 8.95
C ALA A 823 -17.36 10.26 7.80
N LEU A 824 -17.23 11.55 8.12
CA LEU A 824 -17.02 12.60 7.12
C LEU A 824 -15.52 12.76 6.89
N MET A 825 -15.08 12.56 5.66
CA MET A 825 -13.69 12.69 5.25
C MET A 825 -13.51 13.99 4.47
N VAL A 826 -12.41 14.70 4.71
CA VAL A 826 -12.02 15.88 3.94
C VAL A 826 -10.68 15.59 3.28
N ALA A 827 -10.61 15.78 1.97
CA ALA A 827 -9.43 15.41 1.18
C ALA A 827 -9.09 16.50 0.16
N ALA A 828 -7.90 17.08 0.27
CA ALA A 828 -7.38 17.98 -0.77
C ALA A 828 -6.70 17.18 -1.89
N THR A 829 -6.89 17.58 -3.15
CA THR A 829 -6.31 16.92 -4.33
C THR A 829 -4.78 17.05 -4.36
N GLY A 830 -4.25 18.18 -3.89
CA GLY A 830 -2.83 18.52 -3.85
C GLY A 830 -2.14 18.32 -2.50
N ASP A 831 -2.74 17.58 -1.56
CA ASP A 831 -2.15 17.35 -0.23
C ASP A 831 -0.75 16.69 -0.34
N THR A 832 0.25 17.38 0.18
CA THR A 832 1.68 17.00 0.10
C THR A 832 2.15 16.09 1.23
N ARG A 833 1.32 15.78 2.23
CA ARG A 833 1.64 14.90 3.36
C ARG A 833 0.84 13.61 3.31
N THR A 834 -0.46 13.74 3.07
CA THR A 834 -1.42 12.63 2.96
C THR A 834 -2.14 12.72 1.63
N THR A 835 -1.52 12.12 0.61
CA THR A 835 -1.93 12.31 -0.78
C THR A 835 -3.39 11.95 -1.02
N TYR A 836 -4.01 12.54 -2.04
CA TYR A 836 -5.39 12.21 -2.41
C TYR A 836 -5.63 10.70 -2.63
N PRO A 837 -4.72 9.92 -3.24
CA PRO A 837 -4.81 8.46 -3.25
C PRO A 837 -4.89 7.81 -1.85
N ALA A 838 -4.17 8.32 -0.85
CA ALA A 838 -4.24 7.80 0.52
C ALA A 838 -5.62 8.05 1.15
N ASN A 839 -6.22 9.22 0.88
CA ASN A 839 -7.58 9.54 1.29
C ASN A 839 -8.59 8.57 0.66
N ARG A 840 -8.47 8.32 -0.65
CA ARG A 840 -9.33 7.37 -1.37
C ARG A 840 -9.18 5.94 -0.84
N ALA A 841 -7.95 5.53 -0.50
CA ALA A 841 -7.69 4.20 0.06
C ALA A 841 -8.41 4.03 1.40
N LEU A 842 -8.30 5.00 2.33
CA LEU A 842 -9.03 4.91 3.60
C LEU A 842 -10.55 4.97 3.38
N HIS A 843 -11.03 5.82 2.48
CA HIS A 843 -12.46 5.91 2.14
C HIS A 843 -13.02 4.56 1.65
N GLY A 844 -12.27 3.85 0.80
CA GLY A 844 -12.62 2.50 0.33
C GLY A 844 -12.71 1.45 1.44
N LEU A 845 -11.94 1.60 2.52
CA LEU A 845 -11.95 0.70 3.68
C LEU A 845 -13.11 0.99 4.66
N LEU A 846 -13.59 2.24 4.71
CA LEU A 846 -14.59 2.71 5.68
C LEU A 846 -15.99 2.78 5.06
N ARG A 847 -16.72 1.66 5.11
CA ARG A 847 -18.09 1.58 4.58
C ARG A 847 -19.02 2.57 5.29
N GLY A 848 -19.74 3.35 4.48
CA GLY A 848 -20.68 4.35 4.97
C GLY A 848 -20.05 5.72 5.24
N SER A 849 -18.74 5.88 5.04
CA SER A 849 -18.11 7.19 5.02
C SER A 849 -18.56 8.02 3.81
N ARG A 850 -18.36 9.34 3.89
CA ARG A 850 -18.56 10.29 2.81
C ARG A 850 -17.36 11.21 2.71
N MET A 851 -16.97 11.55 1.50
CA MET A 851 -15.80 12.37 1.24
C MET A 851 -16.17 13.69 0.58
N VAL A 852 -15.64 14.77 1.15
CA VAL A 852 -15.62 16.11 0.55
C VAL A 852 -14.22 16.32 -0.02
N THR A 853 -14.14 16.46 -1.33
CA THR A 853 -12.88 16.74 -2.03
C THR A 853 -12.71 18.25 -2.18
N LEU A 854 -11.51 18.76 -1.96
CA LEU A 854 -11.13 20.16 -2.20
C LEU A 854 -10.03 20.20 -3.27
N ASP A 855 -10.21 21.02 -4.31
CA ASP A 855 -9.17 21.21 -5.32
C ASP A 855 -8.17 22.30 -4.90
N ALA A 856 -7.21 21.92 -4.06
CA ALA A 856 -6.19 22.82 -3.51
C ALA A 856 -4.93 22.04 -3.10
N ASP A 857 -3.79 22.75 -3.00
CA ASP A 857 -2.54 22.20 -2.46
C ASP A 857 -2.48 22.50 -0.95
N VAL A 858 -3.20 21.75 -0.13
CA VAL A 858 -3.24 21.97 1.32
C VAL A 858 -3.33 20.68 2.12
N HIS A 859 -2.59 20.60 3.23
CA HIS A 859 -2.69 19.51 4.19
C HIS A 859 -3.59 19.90 5.38
N ALA A 860 -4.53 19.02 5.72
CA ALA A 860 -5.56 19.19 6.76
C ALA A 860 -6.40 20.47 6.58
N PRO A 861 -7.05 20.67 5.42
CA PRO A 861 -7.77 21.89 5.09
C PRO A 861 -8.80 22.34 6.13
N TYR A 862 -9.53 21.41 6.77
CA TYR A 862 -10.52 21.80 7.76
C TYR A 862 -9.87 22.21 9.07
N GLN A 863 -9.02 21.37 9.66
CA GLN A 863 -8.36 21.67 10.94
C GLN A 863 -7.40 22.85 10.82
N ARG A 864 -6.77 23.11 9.66
CA ARG A 864 -5.96 24.32 9.45
C ARG A 864 -6.79 25.60 9.24
N GLY A 865 -8.11 25.49 9.14
CA GLY A 865 -8.96 26.65 8.88
C GLY A 865 -8.73 27.23 7.48
N TYR A 866 -8.40 26.39 6.49
CA TYR A 866 -8.21 26.82 5.12
C TYR A 866 -9.47 27.56 4.63
N PRO A 867 -9.33 28.72 3.96
CA PRO A 867 -10.45 29.63 3.69
C PRO A 867 -11.37 29.12 2.56
N ASN A 868 -12.06 28.01 2.80
CA ASN A 868 -13.07 27.44 1.91
C ASN A 868 -14.40 27.26 2.66
N THR A 869 -15.41 28.05 2.29
CA THR A 869 -16.73 28.04 2.92
C THR A 869 -17.46 26.72 2.71
N CYS A 870 -17.33 26.11 1.53
CA CYS A 870 -17.96 24.82 1.23
C CYS A 870 -17.46 23.71 2.16
N VAL A 871 -16.14 23.59 2.39
CA VAL A 871 -15.56 22.62 3.33
C VAL A 871 -16.03 22.90 4.74
N SER A 872 -15.87 24.14 5.22
CA SER A 872 -16.20 24.51 6.59
C SER A 872 -17.70 24.36 6.91
N GLU A 873 -18.60 24.80 6.03
CA GLU A 873 -20.05 24.65 6.22
C GLU A 873 -20.48 23.18 6.18
N THR A 874 -19.88 22.36 5.31
CA THR A 874 -20.20 20.93 5.24
C THR A 874 -19.79 20.20 6.51
N VAL A 875 -18.55 20.43 6.97
CA VAL A 875 -18.06 19.79 8.19
C VAL A 875 -18.84 20.30 9.41
N ASN A 876 -19.05 21.61 9.53
CA ASN A 876 -19.81 22.18 10.63
C ASN A 876 -21.28 21.73 10.63
N GLY A 877 -21.88 21.58 9.46
CA GLY A 877 -23.24 21.04 9.30
C GLY A 877 -23.35 19.58 9.75
N TYR A 878 -22.39 18.73 9.37
CA TYR A 878 -22.31 17.35 9.86
C TYR A 878 -22.09 17.30 11.37
N LEU A 879 -21.14 18.09 11.88
CA LEU A 879 -20.85 18.17 13.31
C LEU A 879 -22.01 18.74 14.12
N LEU A 880 -22.91 19.52 13.53
CA LEU A 880 -24.11 20.02 14.22
C LEU A 880 -25.25 19.00 14.20
N THR A 881 -25.49 18.37 13.05
CA THR A 881 -26.71 17.58 12.79
C THR A 881 -26.52 16.06 12.87
N GLY A 882 -25.29 15.56 12.76
CA GLY A 882 -24.96 14.14 12.59
C GLY A 882 -25.31 13.58 11.21
N ARG A 883 -25.77 14.41 10.25
CA ARG A 883 -26.16 13.99 8.91
C ARG A 883 -24.99 14.12 7.96
N LEU A 884 -24.55 13.00 7.38
CA LEU A 884 -23.57 13.01 6.31
C LEU A 884 -24.20 13.53 5.01
N PRO A 885 -23.40 14.10 4.09
CA PRO A 885 -23.84 14.36 2.72
C PRO A 885 -24.40 13.09 2.07
N GLU A 886 -25.37 13.23 1.17
CA GLU A 886 -25.99 12.07 0.50
C GLU A 886 -24.97 11.28 -0.34
N ARG A 887 -24.06 12.02 -0.99
CA ARG A 887 -22.99 11.52 -1.87
C ARG A 887 -21.70 12.27 -1.61
N ASP A 888 -20.61 11.69 -2.08
CA ASP A 888 -19.32 12.38 -2.16
C ASP A 888 -19.42 13.52 -3.18
N PHE A 889 -18.71 14.62 -2.94
CA PHE A 889 -18.69 15.77 -3.84
C PHE A 889 -17.42 16.61 -3.68
N THR A 890 -17.19 17.48 -4.66
CA THR A 890 -16.04 18.40 -4.68
C THR A 890 -16.50 19.82 -4.34
N CYS A 891 -15.80 20.46 -3.41
CA CYS A 891 -15.91 21.88 -3.14
C CYS A 891 -15.11 22.69 -4.17
N ALA A 892 -15.69 23.78 -4.62
CA ALA A 892 -15.06 24.75 -5.51
C ALA A 892 -14.22 25.78 -4.74
#